data_AF-A0A7C4MER4-F1
#
_entry.id   AF-A0A7C4MER4-F1
#
_cell.length_a   1.000
_cell.length_b   1.000
_cell.length_c   1.000
_cell.angle_alpha   90.00
_cell.angle_beta   90.00
_cell.angle_gamma   90.00
#
_symmetry.space_group_name_H-M   'P 1'
#
loop_
_entity.id
_entity.type
_entity.pdbx_description
1 polymer ?
#
loop_
_entity_poly.entity_id
_entity_poly.type
_entity_poly.pdbx_seq_one_letter_code
_entity_poly.pdbx_strand_id
1 'polypeptide(L)'
;MVKTALSKVYSLASRAYHFLYDVQLFSAEKLPAKVISVGNITSGGTGKTPFVLYLARRLSSRYRVAILSRGYKGRREDSFGLVSDGKKILLNVLEAGDEAYLLAKSLKGIPVLVGKDRVFSGSFAISFLKSQVLILDDGFQYRSLQRNLDIVLVDATDPFGGGKLLPAGFLREGPEALRRADIIVITKSSLVSSSFLRELKEGLRFLNSRAPIFTADYRSTGFRELFGFRKLWLEGGPACALCGLGNPDSFIRHLEKLGINVVLAKVFPDHHRYSEEELKEIEREALSVGARFVITTSKDEVNMPTSFKPSIPFWVNEVDLEVNESESFWREVERALTCRVLVLSNGHGEDAIAVKLCKMLESEGFKVFAFPLVGDGKVFSVPVLSPPAILPSGGIVKYYLSDLIKDIKAGLLKVLWRQFKALRRQKEFDRYICIGDFFLVAFTRLALKVKPIFLGVAKTVYLSGYFSFERRLLRRWCELVLTRDPETAESLRKSGVKAYYWGNPIMDALDIRGISLPLSSPIVAILPGSRERAYDDLPLLLETVRLLSESNGRVNFILIPASSLKLERVKEIALSKGWQFTEENPPFCGVLRKGDAKIFLTTELGDALSSSTVVLGLAGTANQQAAGLGKPIVSIDEKGKRVQKKLLGNAEVLVPYDPKALKDMLYNILKDKDLYKKMSSEGKRRMGSRGALDRLVQYLKGERVMES
;
A
#
# COMPACT_ATOMS: atom_id res chain seq x y z
N MET A 1 -12.22 44.86 -25.17
CA MET A 1 -10.75 45.03 -25.12
C MET A 1 -10.18 44.80 -23.71
N VAL A 2 -10.71 45.45 -22.67
CA VAL A 2 -10.23 45.33 -21.26
C VAL A 2 -10.30 43.90 -20.70
N LYS A 3 -11.45 43.21 -20.78
CA LYS A 3 -11.59 41.82 -20.29
C LYS A 3 -10.56 40.87 -20.94
N THR A 4 -10.31 41.02 -22.24
CA THR A 4 -9.32 40.22 -22.97
C THR A 4 -7.89 40.46 -22.49
N ALA A 5 -7.53 41.72 -22.18
CA ALA A 5 -6.23 42.04 -21.61
C ALA A 5 -6.08 41.45 -20.20
N LEU A 6 -7.10 41.58 -19.36
CA LEU A 6 -7.13 40.96 -18.03
C LEU A 6 -7.01 39.42 -18.11
N SER A 7 -7.64 38.78 -19.08
CA SER A 7 -7.49 37.33 -19.31
C SER A 7 -6.06 36.92 -19.67
N LYS A 8 -5.31 37.74 -20.40
CA LYS A 8 -3.90 37.47 -20.69
C LYS A 8 -3.05 37.54 -19.43
N VAL A 9 -3.28 38.56 -18.58
CA VAL A 9 -2.60 38.70 -17.28
C VAL A 9 -2.94 37.52 -16.37
N TYR A 10 -4.22 37.18 -16.25
CA TYR A 10 -4.69 36.01 -15.50
C TYR A 10 -4.06 34.70 -16.01
N SER A 11 -4.01 34.51 -17.34
CA SER A 11 -3.37 33.35 -17.96
C SER A 11 -1.89 33.23 -17.56
N LEU A 12 -1.15 34.33 -17.64
CA LEU A 12 0.26 34.35 -17.28
C LEU A 12 0.48 34.03 -15.79
N ALA A 13 -0.30 34.65 -14.91
CA ALA A 13 -0.23 34.41 -13.47
C ALA A 13 -0.58 32.95 -13.11
N SER A 14 -1.65 32.41 -13.69
CA SER A 14 -2.06 31.02 -13.50
C SER A 14 -0.98 30.04 -13.98
N ARG A 15 -0.46 30.24 -15.21
CA ARG A 15 0.62 29.40 -15.75
C ARG A 15 1.89 29.46 -14.89
N ALA A 16 2.28 30.65 -14.44
CA ALA A 16 3.43 30.82 -13.56
C ALA A 16 3.23 30.05 -12.24
N TYR A 17 2.08 30.22 -11.58
CA TYR A 17 1.73 29.51 -10.35
C TYR A 17 1.84 27.99 -10.51
N HIS A 18 1.24 27.42 -11.56
CA HIS A 18 1.28 25.98 -11.79
C HIS A 18 2.69 25.49 -12.16
N PHE A 19 3.43 26.27 -12.96
CA PHE A 19 4.81 25.98 -13.34
C PHE A 19 5.74 25.90 -12.13
N LEU A 20 5.60 26.79 -11.14
CA LEU A 20 6.40 26.76 -9.91
C LEU A 20 6.26 25.44 -9.14
N TYR A 21 5.08 24.82 -9.17
CA TYR A 21 4.89 23.47 -8.64
C TYR A 21 5.45 22.37 -9.56
N ASP A 22 5.38 22.55 -10.90
CA ASP A 22 5.92 21.57 -11.86
C ASP A 22 7.45 21.45 -11.75
N VAL A 23 8.14 22.57 -11.52
CA VAL A 23 9.59 22.61 -11.28
C VAL A 23 9.98 22.39 -9.81
N GLN A 24 9.02 22.05 -8.93
CA GLN A 24 9.23 21.77 -7.51
C GLN A 24 9.83 22.94 -6.71
N LEU A 25 9.69 24.18 -7.18
CA LEU A 25 10.01 25.39 -6.39
C LEU A 25 9.00 25.57 -5.25
N PHE A 26 7.73 25.26 -5.51
CA PHE A 26 6.72 25.08 -4.47
C PHE A 26 6.52 23.59 -4.20
N SER A 27 6.51 23.21 -2.91
CA SER A 27 6.24 21.84 -2.49
C SER A 27 4.76 21.65 -2.17
N ALA A 28 4.16 20.61 -2.73
CA ALA A 28 2.86 20.13 -2.30
C ALA A 28 3.02 19.31 -1.00
N GLU A 29 2.19 19.55 -0.01
CA GLU A 29 2.18 18.77 1.22
C GLU A 29 1.62 17.36 0.97
N LYS A 30 2.25 16.34 1.55
CA LYS A 30 1.81 14.96 1.42
C LYS A 30 1.16 14.50 2.71
N LEU A 31 -0.13 14.21 2.65
CA LEU A 31 -0.86 13.59 3.76
C LEU A 31 -0.72 12.06 3.74
N PRO A 32 -0.85 11.37 4.89
CA PRO A 32 -0.76 9.91 4.96
C PRO A 32 -1.99 9.19 4.38
N ALA A 33 -3.15 9.86 4.29
CA ALA A 33 -4.34 9.34 3.61
C ALA A 33 -4.20 9.43 2.08
N LYS A 34 -4.99 8.62 1.37
CA LYS A 34 -5.11 8.73 -0.10
C LYS A 34 -5.98 9.94 -0.45
N VAL A 35 -5.52 10.77 -1.37
CA VAL A 35 -6.19 12.01 -1.77
C VAL A 35 -6.67 11.90 -3.21
N ILE A 36 -7.98 11.95 -3.43
CA ILE A 36 -8.60 12.06 -4.75
C ILE A 36 -9.05 13.51 -4.94
N SER A 37 -8.70 14.12 -6.06
CA SER A 37 -9.21 15.42 -6.46
C SER A 37 -10.24 15.22 -7.56
N VAL A 38 -11.40 15.85 -7.37
CA VAL A 38 -12.40 16.03 -8.41
C VAL A 38 -12.40 17.51 -8.76
N GLY A 39 -12.20 17.83 -10.03
CA GLY A 39 -12.27 19.22 -10.47
C GLY A 39 -12.57 19.34 -11.94
N ASN A 40 -12.41 20.56 -12.45
CA ASN A 40 -12.64 20.90 -13.84
C ASN A 40 -11.68 22.03 -14.25
N ILE A 41 -11.73 22.42 -15.53
CA ILE A 41 -10.97 23.56 -16.06
C ILE A 41 -11.85 24.78 -16.38
N THR A 42 -13.17 24.69 -16.21
CA THR A 42 -14.14 25.75 -16.48
C THR A 42 -14.87 26.20 -15.21
N SER A 43 -15.34 27.45 -15.19
CA SER A 43 -16.22 27.97 -14.15
C SER A 43 -17.66 27.76 -14.63
N GLY A 44 -18.35 26.77 -14.06
CA GLY A 44 -19.70 26.39 -14.45
C GLY A 44 -20.08 25.00 -13.96
N GLY A 45 -21.32 24.60 -14.22
CA GLY A 45 -21.91 23.34 -13.75
C GLY A 45 -21.45 22.11 -14.53
N THR A 46 -20.22 21.66 -14.32
CA THR A 46 -19.62 20.47 -14.96
C THR A 46 -19.93 19.15 -14.24
N GLY A 47 -20.89 19.12 -13.33
CA GLY A 47 -21.29 17.90 -12.62
C GLY A 47 -20.38 17.44 -11.48
N LYS A 48 -19.57 18.34 -10.90
CA LYS A 48 -18.67 18.04 -9.78
C LYS A 48 -19.41 17.44 -8.58
N THR A 49 -20.42 18.14 -8.07
CA THR A 49 -21.13 17.71 -6.85
C THR A 49 -21.76 16.33 -7.01
N PRO A 50 -22.52 16.02 -8.09
CA PRO A 50 -23.01 14.65 -8.32
C PRO A 50 -21.90 13.60 -8.49
N PHE A 51 -20.79 13.95 -9.12
CA PHE A 51 -19.65 13.03 -9.27
C PHE A 51 -18.94 12.74 -7.94
N VAL A 52 -18.79 13.75 -7.08
CA VAL A 52 -18.27 13.59 -5.72
C VAL A 52 -19.20 12.70 -4.90
N LEU A 53 -20.52 12.87 -5.01
CA LEU A 53 -21.49 11.98 -4.38
C LEU A 53 -21.33 10.52 -4.83
N TYR A 54 -21.24 10.30 -6.15
CA TYR A 54 -21.02 8.98 -6.75
C TYR A 54 -19.75 8.32 -6.21
N LEU A 55 -18.64 9.06 -6.20
CA LEU A 55 -17.36 8.58 -5.69
C LEU A 55 -17.43 8.22 -4.21
N ALA A 56 -17.91 9.16 -3.40
CA ALA A 56 -17.93 9.05 -1.96
C ALA A 56 -18.78 7.86 -1.49
N ARG A 57 -19.97 7.70 -2.07
CA ARG A 57 -20.87 6.57 -1.75
C ARG A 57 -20.21 5.23 -2.03
N ARG A 58 -19.61 5.04 -3.20
CA ARG A 58 -18.96 3.76 -3.54
C ARG A 58 -17.74 3.49 -2.64
N LEU A 59 -16.89 4.48 -2.43
CA LEU A 59 -15.67 4.33 -1.64
C LEU A 59 -15.95 4.12 -0.16
N SER A 60 -17.04 4.68 0.37
CA SER A 60 -17.44 4.53 1.78
C SER A 60 -17.73 3.08 2.20
N SER A 61 -18.02 2.20 1.23
CA SER A 61 -18.20 0.77 1.49
C SER A 61 -16.93 0.04 1.92
N ARG A 62 -15.75 0.60 1.63
CA ARG A 62 -14.44 -0.02 1.92
C ARG A 62 -13.49 0.88 2.71
N TYR A 63 -13.69 2.19 2.66
CA TYR A 63 -12.79 3.17 3.25
C TYR A 63 -13.56 4.17 4.11
N ARG A 64 -12.90 4.67 5.16
CA ARG A 64 -13.37 5.87 5.86
C ARG A 64 -13.07 7.10 5.00
N VAL A 65 -14.08 7.59 4.29
CA VAL A 65 -13.97 8.75 3.38
C VAL A 65 -14.24 10.05 4.14
N ALA A 66 -13.58 11.14 3.78
CA ALA A 66 -14.03 12.50 4.12
C ALA A 66 -13.95 13.42 2.89
N ILE A 67 -14.89 14.37 2.82
CA ILE A 67 -14.93 15.37 1.75
C ILE A 67 -14.30 16.67 2.24
N LEU A 68 -13.41 17.23 1.43
CA LEU A 68 -12.79 18.53 1.65
C LEU A 68 -13.28 19.48 0.56
N SER A 69 -14.12 20.43 0.94
CA SER A 69 -14.58 21.49 0.05
C SER A 69 -13.96 22.84 0.45
N ARG A 70 -13.95 23.80 -0.46
CA ARG A 70 -13.57 25.17 -0.15
C ARG A 70 -14.64 25.89 0.68
N GLY A 71 -15.92 25.52 0.52
CA GLY A 71 -17.05 26.22 1.15
C GLY A 71 -17.32 27.59 0.51
N TYR A 72 -17.26 27.66 -0.82
CA TYR A 72 -17.41 28.91 -1.58
C TYR A 72 -18.67 29.70 -1.18
N LYS A 73 -18.53 31.02 -0.96
CA LYS A 73 -19.60 31.92 -0.49
C LYS A 73 -20.17 31.59 0.90
N GLY A 74 -19.58 30.64 1.64
CA GLY A 74 -19.91 30.35 3.04
C GLY A 74 -19.14 31.26 4.00
N ARG A 75 -19.72 31.55 5.17
CA ARG A 75 -19.03 32.34 6.23
C ARG A 75 -17.76 31.64 6.75
N ARG A 76 -17.66 30.32 6.58
CA ARG A 76 -16.48 29.51 6.91
C ARG A 76 -15.59 29.24 5.70
N GLU A 77 -15.62 30.03 4.63
CA GLU A 77 -14.69 29.84 3.49
C GLU A 77 -13.23 30.08 3.91
N ASP A 78 -12.98 31.19 4.61
CA ASP A 78 -11.63 31.62 5.04
C ASP A 78 -11.23 31.09 6.42
N SER A 79 -12.07 30.27 7.06
CA SER A 79 -11.76 29.60 8.32
C SER A 79 -12.10 28.12 8.23
N PHE A 80 -11.60 27.31 9.16
CA PHE A 80 -11.97 25.89 9.19
C PHE A 80 -13.43 25.70 9.65
N GLY A 81 -14.15 24.76 9.03
CA GLY A 81 -15.47 24.34 9.46
C GLY A 81 -15.73 22.85 9.24
N LEU A 82 -16.20 22.15 10.28
CA LEU A 82 -16.75 20.80 10.14
C LEU A 82 -18.24 20.90 9.82
N VAL A 83 -18.62 20.73 8.55
CA VAL A 83 -20.03 20.83 8.12
C VAL A 83 -20.84 19.66 8.63
N SER A 84 -20.28 18.45 8.55
CA SER A 84 -20.88 17.22 9.06
C SER A 84 -19.81 16.28 9.57
N ASP A 85 -20.07 15.62 10.70
CA ASP A 85 -19.24 14.54 11.24
C ASP A 85 -19.63 13.15 10.69
N GLY A 86 -20.54 13.12 9.71
CA GLY A 86 -21.15 11.92 9.15
C GLY A 86 -22.40 11.45 9.89
N LYS A 87 -22.67 11.95 11.10
CA LYS A 87 -23.88 11.63 11.89
C LYS A 87 -24.84 12.81 11.94
N LYS A 88 -24.31 14.02 12.13
CA LYS A 88 -25.05 15.27 12.26
C LYS A 88 -24.45 16.33 11.35
N ILE A 89 -25.32 17.15 10.78
CA ILE A 89 -24.94 18.39 10.13
C ILE A 89 -24.78 19.45 11.23
N LEU A 90 -23.58 20.06 11.30
CA LEU A 90 -23.17 20.99 12.34
C LEU A 90 -23.18 22.45 11.88
N LEU A 91 -23.07 22.68 10.57
CA LEU A 91 -23.10 24.02 9.96
C LEU A 91 -24.28 24.15 9.01
N ASN A 92 -24.94 25.30 9.04
CA ASN A 92 -26.01 25.60 8.10
C ASN A 92 -25.46 26.04 6.73
N VAL A 93 -26.36 26.22 5.75
CA VAL A 93 -26.02 26.63 4.37
C VAL A 93 -25.23 27.94 4.31
N LEU A 94 -25.54 28.92 5.19
CA LEU A 94 -24.86 30.22 5.21
C LEU A 94 -23.41 30.09 5.70
N GLU A 95 -23.15 29.14 6.59
CA GLU A 95 -21.82 28.89 7.14
C GLU A 95 -20.99 28.01 6.21
N ALA A 96 -21.58 26.93 5.69
CA ALA A 96 -20.89 25.91 4.90
C ALA A 96 -20.72 26.29 3.42
N GLY A 97 -21.62 27.11 2.87
CA GLY A 97 -21.85 27.20 1.42
C GLY A 97 -22.81 26.11 0.94
N ASP A 98 -23.49 26.38 -0.16
CA ASP A 98 -24.57 25.53 -0.70
C ASP A 98 -24.09 24.16 -1.15
N GLU A 99 -22.97 24.08 -1.88
CA GLU A 99 -22.42 22.81 -2.37
C GLU A 99 -21.96 21.90 -1.22
N ALA A 100 -21.23 22.44 -0.24
CA ALA A 100 -20.78 21.66 0.91
C ALA A 100 -21.94 21.20 1.80
N TYR A 101 -22.95 22.05 1.98
CA TYR A 101 -24.16 21.68 2.71
C TYR A 101 -24.96 20.60 1.97
N LEU A 102 -25.10 20.70 0.65
CA LEU A 102 -25.75 19.68 -0.18
C LEU A 102 -25.02 18.33 -0.06
N LEU A 103 -23.68 18.32 -0.11
CA LEU A 103 -22.88 17.11 0.11
C LEU A 103 -23.13 16.52 1.49
N ALA A 104 -23.12 17.35 2.54
CA ALA A 104 -23.39 16.91 3.91
C ALA A 104 -24.80 16.34 4.10
N LYS A 105 -25.82 16.95 3.49
CA LYS A 105 -27.21 16.47 3.49
C LYS A 105 -27.35 15.13 2.76
N SER A 106 -26.60 14.94 1.68
CA SER A 106 -26.71 13.78 0.79
C SER A 106 -25.85 12.58 1.20
N LEU A 107 -24.79 12.80 1.98
CA LEU A 107 -23.81 11.78 2.36
C LEU A 107 -23.90 11.42 3.85
N LYS A 108 -24.91 10.61 4.20
CA LYS A 108 -24.99 10.02 5.54
C LYS A 108 -23.78 9.12 5.80
N GLY A 109 -23.17 9.25 6.97
CA GLY A 109 -22.00 8.47 7.39
C GLY A 109 -20.64 8.99 6.91
N ILE A 110 -20.60 10.05 6.09
CA ILE A 110 -19.35 10.58 5.51
C ILE A 110 -19.17 12.03 5.96
N PRO A 111 -18.07 12.35 6.67
CA PRO A 111 -17.80 13.72 7.07
C PRO A 111 -17.55 14.67 5.90
N VAL A 112 -17.96 15.92 6.07
CA VAL A 112 -17.74 17.02 5.11
C VAL A 112 -17.12 18.19 5.85
N LEU A 113 -15.99 18.68 5.35
CA LEU A 113 -15.24 19.78 5.93
C LEU A 113 -15.10 20.90 4.89
N VAL A 114 -15.11 22.14 5.36
CA VAL A 114 -14.88 23.35 4.57
C VAL A 114 -13.69 24.13 5.08
N GLY A 115 -13.05 24.84 4.16
CA GLY A 115 -11.99 25.79 4.46
C GLY A 115 -11.00 25.92 3.30
N LYS A 116 -10.49 27.14 3.11
CA LYS A 116 -9.47 27.45 2.08
C LYS A 116 -8.18 26.63 2.26
N ASP A 117 -7.80 26.28 3.48
CA ASP A 117 -6.67 25.39 3.76
C ASP A 117 -7.13 23.93 3.80
N ARG A 118 -7.01 23.24 2.66
CA ARG A 118 -7.41 21.83 2.55
C ARG A 118 -6.34 20.89 3.11
N VAL A 119 -5.11 21.37 3.32
CA VAL A 119 -4.07 20.61 4.02
C VAL A 119 -4.43 20.47 5.49
N PHE A 120 -4.83 21.59 6.12
CA PHE A 120 -5.32 21.58 7.51
C PHE A 120 -6.59 20.73 7.65
N SER A 121 -7.60 20.96 6.82
CA SER A 121 -8.85 20.18 6.87
C SER A 121 -8.62 18.68 6.64
N GLY A 122 -7.69 18.32 5.74
CA GLY A 122 -7.29 16.93 5.52
C GLY A 122 -6.57 16.33 6.73
N SER A 123 -5.64 17.06 7.33
CA SER A 123 -4.93 16.64 8.55
C SER A 123 -5.89 16.42 9.72
N PHE A 124 -6.90 17.29 9.86
CA PHE A 124 -7.95 17.14 10.85
C PHE A 124 -8.77 15.87 10.60
N ALA A 125 -9.23 15.65 9.36
CA ALA A 125 -10.01 14.46 9.00
C ALA A 125 -9.25 13.16 9.30
N ILE A 126 -7.95 13.11 9.02
CA ILE A 126 -7.10 11.95 9.34
C ILE A 126 -6.98 11.76 10.85
N SER A 127 -6.66 12.82 11.58
CA SER A 127 -6.30 12.74 13.00
C SER A 127 -7.51 12.43 13.88
N PHE A 128 -8.63 13.11 13.62
CA PHE A 128 -9.82 13.08 14.47
C PHE A 128 -10.94 12.20 13.92
N LEU A 129 -11.10 12.15 12.60
CA LEU A 129 -12.17 11.35 11.95
C LEU A 129 -11.64 10.01 11.40
N LYS A 130 -10.33 9.76 11.53
CA LYS A 130 -9.63 8.54 11.09
C LYS A 130 -9.82 8.24 9.60
N SER A 131 -10.02 9.29 8.79
CA SER A 131 -10.24 9.16 7.35
C SER A 131 -9.02 8.53 6.66
N GLN A 132 -9.28 7.55 5.80
CA GLN A 132 -8.29 6.84 4.99
C GLN A 132 -8.22 7.40 3.55
N VAL A 133 -9.35 7.94 3.07
CA VAL A 133 -9.47 8.56 1.76
C VAL A 133 -10.06 9.96 1.92
N LEU A 134 -9.43 10.95 1.30
CA LEU A 134 -9.88 12.34 1.24
C LEU A 134 -10.30 12.64 -0.19
N ILE A 135 -11.50 13.19 -0.38
CA ILE A 135 -11.97 13.64 -1.70
C ILE A 135 -12.03 15.17 -1.68
N LEU A 136 -11.26 15.81 -2.54
CA LEU A 136 -11.32 17.25 -2.74
C LEU A 136 -12.41 17.56 -3.75
N ASP A 137 -13.41 18.30 -3.30
CA ASP A 137 -14.39 18.92 -4.16
C ASP A 137 -13.81 20.23 -4.73
N ASP A 138 -13.76 20.31 -6.06
CA ASP A 138 -13.11 21.40 -6.82
C ASP A 138 -11.59 21.53 -6.57
N GLY A 139 -10.90 20.38 -6.56
CA GLY A 139 -9.50 20.26 -6.14
C GLY A 139 -8.44 20.52 -7.22
N PHE A 140 -8.80 20.57 -8.51
CA PHE A 140 -7.82 20.47 -9.61
C PHE A 140 -6.79 21.62 -9.65
N GLN A 141 -7.22 22.84 -9.30
CA GLN A 141 -6.32 24.00 -9.18
C GLN A 141 -5.51 24.01 -7.87
N TYR A 142 -5.90 23.20 -6.87
CA TYR A 142 -5.29 23.20 -5.54
C TYR A 142 -4.01 22.36 -5.48
N ARG A 143 -2.91 22.99 -5.87
CA ARG A 143 -1.60 22.36 -5.99
C ARG A 143 -0.86 22.18 -4.66
N SER A 144 -1.30 22.88 -3.60
CA SER A 144 -0.64 22.87 -2.29
C SER A 144 -0.76 21.53 -1.54
N LEU A 145 -1.75 20.70 -1.91
CA LEU A 145 -1.88 19.32 -1.42
C LEU A 145 -1.51 18.34 -2.53
N GLN A 146 -0.75 17.31 -2.19
CA GLN A 146 -0.42 16.23 -3.10
C GLN A 146 -1.62 15.29 -3.28
N ARG A 147 -2.00 15.03 -4.53
CA ARG A 147 -3.06 14.07 -4.88
C ARG A 147 -2.46 12.73 -5.27
N ASN A 148 -3.19 11.66 -4.98
CA ASN A 148 -2.95 10.32 -5.51
C ASN A 148 -3.67 10.10 -6.84
N LEU A 149 -4.78 10.80 -7.06
CA LEU A 149 -5.59 10.71 -8.27
C LEU A 149 -6.25 12.07 -8.55
N ASP A 150 -5.98 12.66 -9.72
CA ASP A 150 -6.69 13.83 -10.25
C ASP A 150 -7.72 13.39 -11.31
N ILE A 151 -9.00 13.46 -10.96
CA ILE A 151 -10.12 13.22 -11.88
C ILE A 151 -10.67 14.57 -12.35
N VAL A 152 -10.65 14.79 -13.66
CA VAL A 152 -11.10 16.05 -14.26
C VAL A 152 -12.37 15.84 -15.07
N LEU A 153 -13.40 16.61 -14.72
CA LEU A 153 -14.67 16.61 -15.42
C LEU A 153 -14.65 17.61 -16.57
N VAL A 154 -15.15 17.18 -17.72
CA VAL A 154 -15.38 17.98 -18.91
C VAL A 154 -16.87 17.91 -19.24
N ASP A 155 -17.54 19.05 -19.36
CA ASP A 155 -18.95 19.10 -19.75
C ASP A 155 -19.07 18.92 -21.26
N ALA A 156 -19.73 17.87 -21.75
CA ALA A 156 -19.87 17.65 -23.19
C ALA A 156 -20.61 18.80 -23.90
N THR A 157 -21.51 19.49 -23.22
CA THR A 157 -22.34 20.56 -23.81
C THR A 157 -21.62 21.90 -23.91
N ASP A 158 -20.57 22.11 -23.11
CA ASP A 158 -19.66 23.26 -23.21
C ASP A 158 -18.25 22.88 -22.70
N PRO A 159 -17.47 22.09 -23.48
CA PRO A 159 -16.24 21.46 -23.00
C PRO A 159 -15.16 22.44 -22.53
N PHE A 160 -15.16 23.65 -23.12
CA PHE A 160 -14.13 24.65 -22.87
C PHE A 160 -14.69 26.03 -22.50
N GLY A 161 -15.95 26.13 -22.05
CA GLY A 161 -16.46 27.38 -21.47
C GLY A 161 -16.41 28.58 -22.42
N GLY A 162 -16.68 28.36 -23.71
CA GLY A 162 -16.51 29.38 -24.76
C GLY A 162 -15.06 29.71 -25.15
N GLY A 163 -14.07 28.89 -24.75
CA GLY A 163 -12.68 28.92 -25.25
C GLY A 163 -11.80 30.06 -24.73
N LYS A 164 -12.32 30.93 -23.85
CA LYS A 164 -11.58 32.06 -23.28
C LYS A 164 -11.39 31.89 -21.78
N LEU A 165 -10.21 32.30 -21.29
CA LEU A 165 -9.89 32.36 -19.86
C LEU A 165 -10.66 33.45 -19.15
N LEU A 166 -10.90 33.26 -17.85
CA LEU A 166 -11.41 34.29 -16.95
C LEU A 166 -10.56 35.57 -17.04
N PRO A 167 -11.17 36.77 -16.99
CA PRO A 167 -12.61 37.06 -16.92
C PRO A 167 -13.31 37.18 -18.31
N ALA A 168 -12.62 36.98 -19.43
CA ALA A 168 -13.20 37.09 -20.78
C ALA A 168 -14.00 35.86 -21.24
N GLY A 169 -13.89 34.74 -20.53
CA GLY A 169 -14.71 33.54 -20.71
C GLY A 169 -14.69 32.72 -19.42
N PHE A 170 -15.07 31.44 -19.49
CA PHE A 170 -15.26 30.62 -18.30
C PHE A 170 -14.07 29.72 -17.95
N LEU A 171 -13.03 29.63 -18.79
CA LEU A 171 -11.86 28.79 -18.47
C LEU A 171 -11.10 29.34 -17.25
N ARG A 172 -10.90 28.49 -16.25
CA ARG A 172 -10.02 28.73 -15.09
C ARG A 172 -8.57 28.49 -15.46
N GLU A 173 -8.33 27.53 -16.34
CA GLU A 173 -7.03 27.16 -16.91
C GLU A 173 -7.21 26.78 -18.38
N GLY A 174 -6.14 26.89 -19.18
CA GLY A 174 -6.19 26.48 -20.59
C GLY A 174 -6.33 24.96 -20.74
N PRO A 175 -6.79 24.45 -21.90
CA PRO A 175 -6.95 23.01 -22.15
C PRO A 175 -5.67 22.19 -21.92
N GLU A 176 -4.48 22.80 -22.04
CA GLU A 176 -3.18 22.19 -21.73
C GLU A 176 -3.08 21.65 -20.29
N ALA A 177 -3.87 22.20 -19.35
CA ALA A 177 -3.92 21.75 -17.97
C ALA A 177 -4.37 20.29 -17.85
N LEU A 178 -5.17 19.79 -18.80
CA LEU A 178 -5.66 18.40 -18.82
C LEU A 178 -4.54 17.35 -18.93
N ARG A 179 -3.31 17.75 -19.31
CA ARG A 179 -2.12 16.88 -19.22
C ARG A 179 -1.86 16.37 -17.81
N ARG A 180 -2.34 17.07 -16.79
CA ARG A 180 -2.19 16.71 -15.37
C ARG A 180 -3.26 15.75 -14.87
N ALA A 181 -4.34 15.56 -15.63
CA ALA A 181 -5.40 14.65 -15.23
C ALA A 181 -4.88 13.21 -15.28
N ASP A 182 -5.20 12.44 -14.24
CA ASP A 182 -5.00 10.99 -14.24
C ASP A 182 -6.18 10.29 -14.92
N ILE A 183 -7.40 10.83 -14.75
CA ILE A 183 -8.62 10.37 -15.41
C ILE A 183 -9.40 11.59 -15.92
N ILE A 184 -9.94 11.48 -17.13
CA ILE A 184 -10.87 12.47 -17.69
C ILE A 184 -12.27 11.85 -17.78
N VAL A 185 -13.28 12.54 -17.27
CA VAL A 185 -14.68 12.10 -17.37
C VAL A 185 -15.48 13.16 -18.12
N ILE A 186 -16.03 12.77 -19.26
CA ILE A 186 -16.92 13.60 -20.05
C ILE A 186 -18.34 13.44 -19.48
N THR A 187 -18.83 14.48 -18.82
CA THR A 187 -20.17 14.54 -18.24
C THR A 187 -21.20 15.01 -19.26
N LYS A 188 -22.49 14.66 -19.06
CA LYS A 188 -23.61 15.02 -19.95
C LYS A 188 -23.41 14.51 -21.38
N SER A 189 -22.69 13.40 -21.55
CA SER A 189 -22.36 12.83 -22.85
C SER A 189 -23.58 12.49 -23.70
N SER A 190 -24.70 12.15 -23.08
CA SER A 190 -25.96 11.83 -23.75
C SER A 190 -26.67 13.07 -24.32
N LEU A 191 -26.32 14.29 -23.90
CA LEU A 191 -26.94 15.54 -24.38
C LEU A 191 -26.33 16.06 -25.69
N VAL A 192 -25.29 15.40 -26.21
CA VAL A 192 -24.63 15.75 -27.48
C VAL A 192 -24.70 14.60 -28.48
N SER A 193 -24.45 14.90 -29.76
CA SER A 193 -24.40 13.87 -30.79
C SER A 193 -23.22 12.92 -30.60
N SER A 194 -23.36 11.68 -31.07
CA SER A 194 -22.30 10.67 -31.03
C SER A 194 -21.08 11.06 -31.86
N SER A 195 -21.26 11.82 -32.95
CA SER A 195 -20.17 12.37 -33.76
C SER A 195 -19.36 13.41 -33.00
N PHE A 196 -20.02 14.37 -32.36
CA PHE A 196 -19.36 15.40 -31.56
C PHE A 196 -18.64 14.79 -30.35
N LEU A 197 -19.25 13.82 -29.68
CA LEU A 197 -18.61 13.12 -28.55
C LEU A 197 -17.32 12.41 -28.97
N ARG A 198 -17.27 11.83 -30.18
CA ARG A 198 -16.07 11.20 -30.74
C ARG A 198 -14.97 12.23 -30.98
N GLU A 199 -15.30 13.34 -31.63
CA GLU A 199 -14.37 14.46 -31.88
C GLU A 199 -13.80 15.00 -30.56
N LEU A 200 -14.66 15.19 -29.55
CA LEU A 200 -14.23 15.62 -28.23
C LEU A 200 -13.26 14.62 -27.58
N LYS A 201 -13.55 13.32 -27.65
CA LYS A 201 -12.65 12.27 -27.13
C LYS A 201 -11.28 12.30 -27.84
N GLU A 202 -11.26 12.49 -29.16
CA GLU A 202 -10.02 12.59 -29.94
C GLU A 202 -9.20 13.84 -29.56
N GLY A 203 -9.86 15.01 -29.43
CA GLY A 203 -9.20 16.24 -28.98
C GLY A 203 -8.63 16.13 -27.57
N LEU A 204 -9.37 15.51 -26.63
CA LEU A 204 -8.89 15.24 -25.28
C LEU A 204 -7.71 14.26 -25.29
N ARG A 205 -7.71 13.26 -26.17
CA ARG A 205 -6.61 12.29 -26.31
C ARG A 205 -5.33 12.93 -26.86
N PHE A 206 -5.48 13.91 -27.75
CA PHE A 206 -4.35 14.72 -28.23
C PHE A 206 -3.73 15.55 -27.09
N LEU A 207 -4.55 16.11 -26.21
CA LEU A 207 -4.09 16.85 -25.04
C LEU A 207 -3.46 15.97 -23.97
N ASN A 208 -4.01 14.78 -23.74
CA ASN A 208 -3.51 13.80 -22.77
C ASN A 208 -3.61 12.37 -23.33
N SER A 209 -2.48 11.86 -23.82
CA SER A 209 -2.40 10.52 -24.42
C SER A 209 -2.42 9.37 -23.40
N ARG A 210 -2.26 9.67 -22.10
CA ARG A 210 -2.12 8.68 -21.03
C ARG A 210 -3.40 8.43 -20.26
N ALA A 211 -4.12 9.50 -19.92
CA ALA A 211 -5.33 9.39 -19.10
C ALA A 211 -6.42 8.57 -19.82
N PRO A 212 -7.02 7.56 -19.18
CA PRO A 212 -8.27 6.99 -19.66
C PRO A 212 -9.37 8.07 -19.68
N ILE A 213 -10.23 7.99 -20.69
CA ILE A 213 -11.34 8.91 -20.91
C ILE A 213 -12.63 8.11 -20.78
N PHE A 214 -13.46 8.49 -19.81
CA PHE A 214 -14.76 7.86 -19.56
C PHE A 214 -15.89 8.84 -19.86
N THR A 215 -17.11 8.31 -19.96
CA THR A 215 -18.32 9.11 -20.13
C THR A 215 -19.25 8.93 -18.94
N ALA A 216 -19.98 9.98 -18.59
CA ALA A 216 -20.91 9.97 -17.48
C ALA A 216 -22.15 10.80 -17.78
N ASP A 217 -23.27 10.32 -17.30
CA ASP A 217 -24.58 10.91 -17.53
C ASP A 217 -25.38 11.02 -16.24
N TYR A 218 -26.28 11.99 -16.20
CA TYR A 218 -27.22 12.12 -15.10
C TYR A 218 -28.37 11.14 -15.28
N ARG A 219 -28.71 10.47 -14.19
CA ARG A 219 -29.90 9.63 -14.09
C ARG A 219 -30.83 10.24 -13.08
N SER A 220 -32.02 10.64 -13.51
CA SER A 220 -33.09 10.99 -12.57
C SER A 220 -33.40 9.77 -11.71
N THR A 221 -33.52 9.97 -10.42
CA THR A 221 -33.95 8.95 -9.46
C THR A 221 -35.41 9.14 -9.06
N GLY A 222 -36.02 10.25 -9.49
CA GLY A 222 -37.41 10.62 -9.26
C GLY A 222 -37.55 12.11 -8.95
N PHE A 223 -38.76 12.51 -8.63
CA PHE A 223 -39.14 13.87 -8.26
C PHE A 223 -39.63 13.86 -6.82
N ARG A 224 -38.92 14.58 -5.94
CA ARG A 224 -39.27 14.70 -4.52
C ARG A 224 -39.97 16.02 -4.27
N GLU A 225 -41.01 16.00 -3.45
CA GLU A 225 -41.70 17.23 -3.03
C GLU A 225 -40.71 18.18 -2.32
N LEU A 226 -40.78 19.47 -2.61
CA LEU A 226 -39.93 20.49 -2.00
C LEU A 226 -40.04 20.44 -0.46
N PHE A 227 -38.90 20.30 0.22
CA PHE A 227 -38.82 20.10 1.68
C PHE A 227 -39.55 18.85 2.23
N GLY A 228 -40.21 18.07 1.37
CA GLY A 228 -40.99 16.88 1.74
C GLY A 228 -40.22 15.58 1.55
N PHE A 229 -40.85 14.47 1.96
CA PHE A 229 -40.32 13.11 1.81
C PHE A 229 -40.96 12.35 0.65
N ARG A 230 -42.10 12.82 0.13
CA ARG A 230 -42.82 12.16 -0.95
C ARG A 230 -42.00 12.22 -2.23
N LYS A 231 -41.71 11.07 -2.81
CA LYS A 231 -40.96 10.92 -4.07
C LYS A 231 -41.76 10.09 -5.05
N LEU A 232 -41.87 10.55 -6.28
CA LEU A 232 -42.62 9.88 -7.35
C LEU A 232 -42.00 10.13 -8.72
N TRP A 233 -42.52 9.42 -9.71
CA TRP A 233 -42.30 9.73 -11.12
C TRP A 233 -43.49 10.56 -11.62
N LEU A 234 -43.20 11.69 -12.27
CA LEU A 234 -44.23 12.55 -12.84
C LEU A 234 -44.70 11.97 -14.18
N GLU A 235 -46.01 11.96 -14.41
CA GLU A 235 -46.64 11.47 -15.65
C GLU A 235 -46.47 12.42 -16.85
N GLY A 236 -45.51 13.35 -16.80
CA GLY A 236 -45.38 14.43 -17.78
C GLY A 236 -46.35 15.59 -17.54
N GLY A 237 -46.43 16.49 -18.53
CA GLY A 237 -47.30 17.67 -18.50
C GLY A 237 -46.55 19.02 -18.47
N PRO A 238 -47.29 20.14 -18.60
CA PRO A 238 -46.71 21.47 -18.64
C PRO A 238 -46.09 21.82 -17.28
N ALA A 239 -44.82 22.19 -17.29
CA ALA A 239 -44.03 22.47 -16.10
C ALA A 239 -43.29 23.80 -16.22
N CYS A 240 -43.10 24.48 -15.09
CA CYS A 240 -42.13 25.55 -14.98
C CYS A 240 -40.80 24.98 -14.48
N ALA A 241 -39.71 25.18 -15.22
CA ALA A 241 -38.36 24.86 -14.77
C ALA A 241 -37.76 26.05 -14.02
N LEU A 242 -37.31 25.84 -12.78
CA LEU A 242 -36.68 26.85 -11.93
C LEU A 242 -35.26 26.42 -11.58
N CYS A 243 -34.24 27.18 -12.00
CA CYS A 243 -32.86 26.84 -11.66
C CYS A 243 -31.91 28.05 -11.56
N GLY A 244 -30.97 27.97 -10.62
CA GLY A 244 -29.83 28.86 -10.44
C GLY A 244 -28.53 28.13 -10.77
N LEU A 245 -28.38 27.67 -12.01
CA LEU A 245 -27.26 26.83 -12.45
C LEU A 245 -26.35 27.54 -13.46
N GLY A 246 -25.07 27.18 -13.47
CA GLY A 246 -24.12 27.65 -14.50
C GLY A 246 -24.38 27.17 -15.94
N ASN A 247 -25.27 26.19 -16.15
CA ASN A 247 -25.71 25.74 -17.48
C ASN A 247 -27.21 25.36 -17.43
N PRO A 248 -28.12 26.35 -17.50
CA PRO A 248 -29.56 26.16 -17.41
C PRO A 248 -30.14 25.29 -18.53
N ASP A 249 -29.64 25.46 -19.76
CA ASP A 249 -30.15 24.72 -20.92
C ASP A 249 -29.97 23.21 -20.78
N SER A 250 -28.90 22.77 -20.12
CA SER A 250 -28.69 21.36 -19.80
C SER A 250 -29.76 20.80 -18.87
N PHE A 251 -30.29 21.59 -17.94
CA PHE A 251 -31.36 21.16 -17.04
C PHE A 251 -32.70 21.07 -17.78
N ILE A 252 -33.01 22.07 -18.61
CA ILE A 252 -34.23 22.07 -19.43
C ILE A 252 -34.25 20.86 -20.36
N ARG A 253 -33.18 20.64 -21.14
CA ARG A 253 -33.05 19.46 -22.02
C ARG A 253 -33.14 18.13 -21.27
N HIS A 254 -32.65 18.09 -20.04
CA HIS A 254 -32.77 16.89 -19.19
C HIS A 254 -34.23 16.61 -18.80
N LEU A 255 -34.99 17.64 -18.43
CA LEU A 255 -36.43 17.50 -18.15
C LEU A 255 -37.22 17.10 -19.41
N GLU A 256 -36.94 17.71 -20.54
CA GLU A 256 -37.58 17.39 -21.82
C GLU A 256 -37.34 15.92 -22.23
N LYS A 257 -36.11 15.41 -22.04
CA LYS A 257 -35.79 13.99 -22.26
C LYS A 257 -36.58 13.04 -21.36
N LEU A 258 -37.04 13.50 -20.19
CA LEU A 258 -37.89 12.73 -19.29
C LEU A 258 -39.38 12.83 -19.65
N GLY A 259 -39.73 13.50 -20.75
CA GLY A 259 -41.11 13.71 -21.19
C GLY A 259 -41.83 14.86 -20.47
N ILE A 260 -41.10 15.73 -19.75
CA ILE A 260 -41.67 16.93 -19.15
C ILE A 260 -41.76 18.03 -20.22
N ASN A 261 -42.94 18.64 -20.38
CA ASN A 261 -43.13 19.77 -21.27
C ASN A 261 -42.81 21.07 -20.52
N VAL A 262 -41.62 21.65 -20.73
CA VAL A 262 -41.23 22.89 -20.05
C VAL A 262 -41.86 24.09 -20.75
N VAL A 263 -42.95 24.64 -20.17
CA VAL A 263 -43.69 25.79 -20.74
C VAL A 263 -43.16 27.15 -20.28
N LEU A 264 -42.38 27.16 -19.20
CA LEU A 264 -41.73 28.35 -18.64
C LEU A 264 -40.40 27.96 -18.02
N ALA A 265 -39.36 28.77 -18.24
CA ALA A 265 -38.07 28.61 -17.58
C ALA A 265 -37.70 29.89 -16.82
N LYS A 266 -37.52 29.78 -15.51
CA LYS A 266 -37.05 30.86 -14.63
C LYS A 266 -35.61 30.57 -14.23
N VAL A 267 -34.70 31.32 -14.85
CA VAL A 267 -33.25 31.13 -14.75
C VAL A 267 -32.63 32.22 -13.89
N PHE A 268 -31.87 31.81 -12.88
CA PHE A 268 -31.17 32.69 -11.95
C PHE A 268 -29.64 32.49 -12.04
N PRO A 269 -28.83 33.46 -11.56
CA PRO A 269 -27.39 33.29 -11.45
C PRO A 269 -26.99 32.10 -10.56
N ASP A 270 -25.81 31.53 -10.79
CA ASP A 270 -25.29 30.42 -9.96
C ASP A 270 -25.13 30.85 -8.49
N HIS A 271 -25.54 29.97 -7.59
CA HIS A 271 -25.64 30.21 -6.13
C HIS A 271 -26.63 31.33 -5.75
N HIS A 272 -27.69 31.54 -6.53
CA HIS A 272 -28.76 32.48 -6.17
C HIS A 272 -29.50 32.01 -4.91
N ARG A 273 -29.84 32.96 -4.04
CA ARG A 273 -30.63 32.74 -2.83
C ARG A 273 -32.02 33.31 -3.05
N TYR A 274 -33.01 32.44 -2.94
CA TYR A 274 -34.39 32.78 -3.23
C TYR A 274 -35.04 33.44 -2.02
N SER A 275 -35.82 34.50 -2.25
CA SER A 275 -36.77 35.03 -1.28
C SER A 275 -38.13 34.31 -1.40
N GLU A 276 -38.96 34.41 -0.35
CA GLU A 276 -40.34 33.87 -0.43
C GLU A 276 -41.17 34.63 -1.47
N GLU A 277 -40.95 35.93 -1.60
CA GLU A 277 -41.63 36.80 -2.55
C GLU A 277 -41.33 36.39 -4.00
N GLU A 278 -40.05 36.14 -4.33
CA GLU A 278 -39.63 35.65 -5.65
C GLU A 278 -40.27 34.30 -5.97
N LEU A 279 -40.30 33.36 -5.02
CA LEU A 279 -40.92 32.05 -5.22
C LEU A 279 -42.45 32.16 -5.45
N LYS A 280 -43.14 33.04 -4.71
CA LYS A 280 -44.58 33.33 -4.92
C LYS A 280 -44.85 34.04 -6.25
N GLU A 281 -43.91 34.82 -6.76
CA GLU A 281 -44.02 35.41 -8.10
C GLU A 281 -43.87 34.35 -9.20
N ILE A 282 -42.88 33.46 -9.06
CA ILE A 282 -42.69 32.31 -9.96
C ILE A 282 -43.95 31.43 -9.99
N GLU A 283 -44.60 31.20 -8.85
CA GLU A 283 -45.88 30.48 -8.79
C GLU A 283 -46.98 31.13 -9.64
N ARG A 284 -47.15 32.45 -9.51
CA ARG A 284 -48.16 33.20 -10.25
C ARG A 284 -47.89 33.16 -11.75
N GLU A 285 -46.63 33.34 -12.15
CA GLU A 285 -46.23 33.25 -13.55
C GLU A 285 -46.44 31.83 -14.11
N ALA A 286 -46.03 30.80 -13.37
CA ALA A 286 -46.19 29.40 -13.76
C ALA A 286 -47.67 29.05 -13.99
N LEU A 287 -48.56 29.48 -13.09
CA LEU A 287 -50.01 29.32 -13.26
C LEU A 287 -50.55 30.07 -14.48
N SER A 288 -50.07 31.29 -14.74
CA SER A 288 -50.56 32.13 -15.85
C SER A 288 -50.30 31.52 -17.25
N VAL A 289 -49.28 30.68 -17.36
CA VAL A 289 -48.91 29.97 -18.60
C VAL A 289 -49.37 28.49 -18.59
N GLY A 290 -50.21 28.11 -17.63
CA GLY A 290 -50.80 26.78 -17.54
C GLY A 290 -49.86 25.68 -17.04
N ALA A 291 -48.76 26.01 -16.35
CA ALA A 291 -47.92 25.01 -15.73
C ALA A 291 -48.66 24.31 -14.57
N ARG A 292 -48.63 22.97 -14.56
CA ARG A 292 -49.24 22.13 -13.51
C ARG A 292 -48.39 22.09 -12.25
N PHE A 293 -47.08 22.26 -12.39
CA PHE A 293 -46.11 22.19 -11.29
C PHE A 293 -44.81 22.90 -11.63
N VAL A 294 -44.03 23.23 -10.61
CA VAL A 294 -42.67 23.77 -10.74
C VAL A 294 -41.66 22.65 -10.48
N ILE A 295 -40.64 22.54 -11.32
CA ILE A 295 -39.52 21.61 -11.12
C ILE A 295 -38.24 22.40 -10.90
N THR A 296 -37.53 22.09 -9.83
CA THR A 296 -36.24 22.68 -9.47
C THR A 296 -35.19 21.61 -9.18
N THR A 297 -33.97 22.02 -8.82
CA THR A 297 -32.84 21.11 -8.56
C THR A 297 -32.57 20.97 -7.07
N SER A 298 -31.86 19.90 -6.68
CA SER A 298 -31.43 19.73 -5.28
C SER A 298 -30.45 20.80 -4.82
N LYS A 299 -29.71 21.43 -5.75
CA LYS A 299 -28.81 22.56 -5.47
C LYS A 299 -29.61 23.84 -5.21
N ASP A 300 -30.71 24.06 -5.92
CA ASP A 300 -31.56 25.24 -5.70
C ASP A 300 -32.37 25.10 -4.41
N GLU A 301 -32.88 23.91 -4.08
CA GLU A 301 -33.64 23.67 -2.83
C GLU A 301 -32.86 24.12 -1.59
N VAL A 302 -31.55 23.87 -1.50
CA VAL A 302 -30.77 24.25 -0.31
C VAL A 302 -30.66 25.77 -0.11
N ASN A 303 -30.92 26.54 -1.17
CA ASN A 303 -30.92 28.00 -1.15
C ASN A 303 -32.34 28.60 -1.06
N MET A 304 -33.38 27.77 -0.98
CA MET A 304 -34.76 28.22 -0.77
C MET A 304 -35.09 28.33 0.72
N PRO A 305 -35.93 29.31 1.12
CA PRO A 305 -36.34 29.47 2.52
C PRO A 305 -37.27 28.32 2.92
N THR A 306 -36.92 27.59 3.99
CA THR A 306 -37.72 26.44 4.46
C THR A 306 -39.11 26.83 4.99
N SER A 307 -39.36 28.12 5.18
CA SER A 307 -40.67 28.69 5.53
C SER A 307 -41.60 28.83 4.33
N PHE A 308 -41.09 28.77 3.09
CA PHE A 308 -41.89 28.81 1.88
C PHE A 308 -42.82 27.60 1.81
N LYS A 309 -44.12 27.87 1.70
CA LYS A 309 -45.16 26.86 1.50
C LYS A 309 -45.74 27.06 0.11
N PRO A 310 -45.49 26.12 -0.83
CA PRO A 310 -45.92 26.28 -2.20
C PRO A 310 -47.44 26.12 -2.33
N SER A 311 -48.05 26.92 -3.19
CA SER A 311 -49.49 26.91 -3.50
C SER A 311 -49.84 25.91 -4.60
N ILE A 312 -48.84 25.51 -5.39
CA ILE A 312 -48.91 24.46 -6.42
C ILE A 312 -47.81 23.41 -6.16
N PRO A 313 -47.85 22.21 -6.76
CA PRO A 313 -46.81 21.23 -6.52
C PRO A 313 -45.43 21.74 -6.95
N PHE A 314 -44.47 21.76 -6.02
CA PHE A 314 -43.05 21.98 -6.27
C PHE A 314 -42.28 20.67 -6.15
N TRP A 315 -41.56 20.32 -7.20
CA TRP A 315 -40.79 19.09 -7.29
C TRP A 315 -39.30 19.40 -7.44
N VAL A 316 -38.49 18.71 -6.66
CA VAL A 316 -37.04 18.66 -6.79
C VAL A 316 -36.70 17.44 -7.64
N ASN A 317 -36.11 17.66 -8.81
CA ASN A 317 -35.55 16.57 -9.60
C ASN A 317 -34.25 16.09 -8.93
N GLU A 318 -34.30 14.88 -8.35
CA GLU A 318 -33.13 14.27 -7.74
C GLU A 318 -32.37 13.46 -8.77
N VAL A 319 -31.12 13.82 -9.01
CA VAL A 319 -30.25 13.15 -9.98
C VAL A 319 -29.10 12.44 -9.28
N ASP A 320 -28.79 11.25 -9.76
CA ASP A 320 -27.51 10.61 -9.53
C ASP A 320 -26.67 10.72 -10.82
N LEU A 321 -25.37 10.47 -10.68
CA LEU A 321 -24.46 10.38 -11.81
C LEU A 321 -24.01 8.93 -11.96
N GLU A 322 -24.06 8.43 -13.19
CA GLU A 322 -23.54 7.11 -13.55
C GLU A 322 -22.43 7.27 -14.59
N VAL A 323 -21.32 6.55 -14.39
CA VAL A 323 -20.25 6.41 -15.38
C VAL A 323 -20.60 5.24 -16.28
N ASN A 324 -20.66 5.47 -17.60
CA ASN A 324 -21.12 4.48 -18.58
C ASN A 324 -20.20 3.25 -18.58
N GLU A 325 -18.88 3.45 -18.52
CA GLU A 325 -17.88 2.38 -18.43
C GLU A 325 -17.47 2.05 -16.98
N SER A 326 -18.47 1.95 -16.08
CA SER A 326 -18.32 1.89 -14.62
C SER A 326 -17.22 0.95 -14.11
N GLU A 327 -17.17 -0.32 -14.55
CA GLU A 327 -16.18 -1.28 -14.05
C GLU A 327 -14.74 -0.88 -14.37
N SER A 328 -14.49 -0.41 -15.60
CA SER A 328 -13.17 0.03 -16.04
C SER A 328 -12.74 1.30 -15.30
N PHE A 329 -13.67 2.23 -15.09
CA PHE A 329 -13.44 3.41 -14.27
C PHE A 329 -13.03 3.04 -12.84
N TRP A 330 -13.80 2.17 -12.18
CA TRP A 330 -13.51 1.76 -10.81
C TRP A 330 -12.19 1.01 -10.67
N ARG A 331 -11.81 0.21 -11.67
CA ARG A 331 -10.49 -0.45 -11.70
C ARG A 331 -9.34 0.57 -11.67
N GLU A 332 -9.46 1.68 -12.40
CA GLU A 332 -8.43 2.73 -12.39
C GLU A 332 -8.42 3.53 -11.07
N VAL A 333 -9.60 3.82 -10.50
CA VAL A 333 -9.69 4.44 -9.16
C VAL A 333 -9.07 3.55 -8.09
N GLU A 334 -9.43 2.27 -8.05
CA GLU A 334 -8.87 1.29 -7.10
C GLU A 334 -7.37 1.14 -7.27
N ARG A 335 -6.87 1.14 -8.51
CA ARG A 335 -5.43 1.09 -8.81
C ARG A 335 -4.68 2.28 -8.21
N ALA A 336 -5.25 3.48 -8.24
CA ALA A 336 -4.63 4.68 -7.66
C ALA A 336 -4.68 4.70 -6.13
N LEU A 337 -5.72 4.08 -5.54
CA LEU A 337 -5.88 3.97 -4.09
C LEU A 337 -5.03 2.84 -3.48
N THR A 338 -4.74 1.79 -4.24
CA THR A 338 -3.95 0.65 -3.74
C THR A 338 -2.48 1.04 -3.54
N CYS A 339 -1.92 0.76 -2.37
CA CYS A 339 -0.50 0.98 -2.10
C CYS A 339 0.35 -0.10 -2.79
N ARG A 340 1.24 0.33 -3.70
CA ARG A 340 2.18 -0.55 -4.40
C ARG A 340 3.50 -0.61 -3.66
N VAL A 341 3.94 -1.81 -3.30
CA VAL A 341 5.18 -2.04 -2.54
C VAL A 341 6.15 -2.87 -3.38
N LEU A 342 7.38 -2.39 -3.51
CA LEU A 342 8.48 -3.16 -4.09
C LEU A 342 9.41 -3.67 -2.98
N VAL A 343 9.47 -4.99 -2.82
CA VAL A 343 10.37 -5.67 -1.87
C VAL A 343 11.62 -6.12 -2.60
N LEU A 344 12.79 -5.68 -2.14
CA LEU A 344 14.08 -6.05 -2.68
C LEU A 344 14.84 -6.91 -1.67
N SER A 345 15.56 -7.91 -2.17
CA SER A 345 16.40 -8.82 -1.37
C SER A 345 17.70 -9.11 -2.10
N ASN A 346 18.76 -9.48 -1.37
CA ASN A 346 20.08 -9.74 -1.96
C ASN A 346 20.73 -11.08 -1.57
N GLY A 347 19.94 -12.03 -1.08
CA GLY A 347 20.39 -13.39 -0.77
C GLY A 347 19.24 -14.34 -0.44
N HIS A 348 19.51 -15.65 -0.45
CA HIS A 348 18.48 -16.66 -0.25
C HIS A 348 17.82 -16.65 1.14
N GLY A 349 18.56 -16.27 2.19
CA GLY A 349 17.98 -16.12 3.53
C GLY A 349 17.06 -14.90 3.62
N GLU A 350 17.46 -13.83 2.95
CA GLU A 350 16.69 -12.60 2.78
C GLU A 350 15.44 -12.82 1.94
N ASP A 351 15.52 -13.67 0.89
CA ASP A 351 14.37 -14.07 0.08
C ASP A 351 13.29 -14.77 0.91
N ALA A 352 13.67 -15.65 1.85
CA ALA A 352 12.69 -16.32 2.71
C ALA A 352 11.90 -15.30 3.59
N ILE A 353 12.60 -14.29 4.12
CA ILE A 353 11.97 -13.19 4.87
C ILE A 353 11.08 -12.36 3.93
N ALA A 354 11.57 -12.06 2.72
CA ALA A 354 10.86 -11.29 1.72
C ALA A 354 9.57 -11.99 1.26
N VAL A 355 9.61 -13.30 1.01
CA VAL A 355 8.44 -14.11 0.63
C VAL A 355 7.37 -14.05 1.73
N LYS A 356 7.76 -14.18 3.00
CA LYS A 356 6.83 -14.08 4.12
C LYS A 356 6.20 -12.68 4.19
N LEU A 357 7.02 -11.63 4.10
CA LEU A 357 6.54 -10.25 4.10
C LEU A 357 5.58 -9.97 2.93
N CYS A 358 5.88 -10.48 1.73
CA CYS A 358 5.02 -10.33 0.56
C CYS A 358 3.63 -10.91 0.82
N LYS A 359 3.54 -12.13 1.34
CA LYS A 359 2.25 -12.78 1.68
C LYS A 359 1.45 -11.97 2.70
N MET A 360 2.12 -11.48 3.75
CA MET A 360 1.47 -10.66 4.79
C MET A 360 0.93 -9.36 4.19
N LEU A 361 1.71 -8.68 3.35
CA LEU A 361 1.28 -7.46 2.68
C LEU A 361 0.12 -7.70 1.70
N GLU A 362 0.14 -8.78 0.92
CA GLU A 362 -0.99 -9.13 0.04
C GLU A 362 -2.28 -9.39 0.83
N SER A 363 -2.19 -10.07 1.98
CA SER A 363 -3.35 -10.32 2.85
C SER A 363 -3.97 -9.04 3.43
N GLU A 364 -3.19 -7.96 3.50
CA GLU A 364 -3.61 -6.65 3.97
C GLU A 364 -4.01 -5.70 2.81
N GLY A 365 -4.15 -6.23 1.58
CA GLY A 365 -4.62 -5.49 0.41
C GLY A 365 -3.56 -4.63 -0.29
N PHE A 366 -2.27 -4.81 0.02
CA PHE A 366 -1.19 -4.17 -0.73
C PHE A 366 -0.95 -4.87 -2.07
N LYS A 367 -0.57 -4.12 -3.09
CA LYS A 367 -0.10 -4.70 -4.35
C LYS A 367 1.42 -4.85 -4.29
N VAL A 368 1.89 -6.09 -4.13
CA VAL A 368 3.29 -6.38 -3.82
C VAL A 368 4.03 -6.93 -5.02
N PHE A 369 5.30 -6.56 -5.15
CA PHE A 369 6.20 -6.99 -6.20
C PHE A 369 7.58 -7.29 -5.59
N ALA A 370 8.31 -8.23 -6.19
CA ALA A 370 9.63 -8.65 -5.70
C ALA A 370 10.75 -8.27 -6.68
N PHE A 371 11.92 -7.95 -6.12
CA PHE A 371 13.16 -7.71 -6.85
C PHE A 371 14.35 -8.39 -6.14
N PRO A 372 14.47 -9.72 -6.21
CA PRO A 372 15.66 -10.43 -5.74
C PRO A 372 16.87 -10.14 -6.63
N LEU A 373 18.01 -9.82 -6.02
CA LEU A 373 19.28 -9.68 -6.76
C LEU A 373 19.94 -11.03 -7.06
N VAL A 374 19.50 -12.10 -6.42
CA VAL A 374 20.10 -13.44 -6.49
C VAL A 374 19.02 -14.48 -6.76
N GLY A 375 19.33 -15.50 -7.56
CA GLY A 375 18.40 -16.56 -7.92
C GLY A 375 17.52 -16.24 -9.13
N ASP A 376 16.58 -17.14 -9.42
CA ASP A 376 15.64 -17.01 -10.54
C ASP A 376 14.27 -16.43 -10.12
N GLY A 377 14.09 -16.15 -8.82
CA GLY A 377 12.89 -15.54 -8.26
C GLY A 377 11.69 -16.49 -8.13
N LYS A 378 11.80 -17.78 -8.47
CA LYS A 378 10.66 -18.72 -8.44
C LYS A 378 10.07 -18.95 -7.05
N VAL A 379 10.81 -18.64 -6.00
CA VAL A 379 10.34 -18.74 -4.60
C VAL A 379 9.28 -17.69 -4.25
N PHE A 380 9.16 -16.63 -5.04
CA PHE A 380 8.17 -15.58 -4.85
C PHE A 380 6.86 -15.93 -5.56
N SER A 381 5.74 -15.89 -4.82
CA SER A 381 4.39 -15.99 -5.38
C SER A 381 3.91 -14.68 -6.05
N VAL A 382 4.61 -13.57 -5.78
CA VAL A 382 4.31 -12.24 -6.32
C VAL A 382 5.05 -11.99 -7.62
N PRO A 383 4.62 -11.03 -8.46
CA PRO A 383 5.34 -10.68 -9.69
C PRO A 383 6.80 -10.26 -9.41
N VAL A 384 7.74 -10.95 -10.06
CA VAL A 384 9.18 -10.70 -9.97
C VAL A 384 9.61 -9.78 -11.11
N LEU A 385 10.24 -8.65 -10.76
CA LEU A 385 10.65 -7.60 -11.72
C LEU A 385 12.16 -7.61 -12.02
N SER A 386 12.93 -8.38 -11.26
CA SER A 386 14.37 -8.53 -11.43
C SER A 386 14.69 -9.51 -12.57
N PRO A 387 15.65 -9.19 -13.45
CA PRO A 387 16.26 -10.19 -14.31
C PRO A 387 16.90 -11.32 -13.47
N PRO A 388 16.77 -12.60 -13.87
CA PRO A 388 17.31 -13.73 -13.12
C PRO A 388 18.83 -13.66 -13.03
N ALA A 389 19.38 -14.07 -11.88
CA ALA A 389 20.80 -14.00 -11.56
C ALA A 389 21.25 -15.25 -10.80
N ILE A 390 21.56 -16.31 -11.54
CA ILE A 390 22.12 -17.54 -10.98
C ILE A 390 23.62 -17.32 -10.82
N LEU A 391 24.07 -17.08 -9.58
CA LEU A 391 25.49 -16.91 -9.24
C LEU A 391 26.02 -18.20 -8.60
N PRO A 392 27.24 -18.65 -8.94
CA PRO A 392 27.85 -19.86 -8.36
C PRO A 392 27.96 -19.83 -6.83
N SER A 393 28.17 -18.66 -6.24
CA SER A 393 28.29 -18.48 -4.79
C SER A 393 26.96 -18.42 -4.03
N GLY A 394 25.82 -18.29 -4.74
CA GLY A 394 24.49 -18.16 -4.14
C GLY A 394 24.26 -16.84 -3.37
N GLY A 395 25.04 -15.79 -3.60
CA GLY A 395 24.87 -14.50 -2.94
C GLY A 395 25.82 -13.40 -3.42
N ILE A 396 25.45 -12.13 -3.25
CA ILE A 396 26.37 -11.00 -3.50
C ILE A 396 27.17 -10.77 -2.22
N VAL A 397 28.38 -11.36 -2.20
CA VAL A 397 29.41 -11.24 -1.15
C VAL A 397 29.17 -12.09 0.10
N LYS A 398 30.02 -13.10 0.33
CA LYS A 398 30.45 -13.49 1.70
C LYS A 398 31.69 -14.41 1.76
N TYR A 399 32.68 -13.94 2.52
CA TYR A 399 33.81 -14.63 3.18
C TYR A 399 35.08 -15.05 2.43
N TYR A 400 35.11 -15.16 1.09
CA TYR A 400 36.37 -15.43 0.37
C TYR A 400 36.54 -14.55 -0.86
N LEU A 401 37.71 -13.90 -1.01
CA LEU A 401 38.08 -13.19 -2.24
C LEU A 401 38.01 -14.11 -3.47
N SER A 402 38.26 -15.42 -3.29
CA SER A 402 38.17 -16.42 -4.36
C SER A 402 36.75 -16.59 -4.90
N ASP A 403 35.71 -16.49 -4.06
CA ASP A 403 34.32 -16.65 -4.48
C ASP A 403 33.84 -15.39 -5.21
N LEU A 404 34.27 -14.21 -4.75
CA LEU A 404 34.06 -12.95 -5.46
C LEU A 404 34.74 -12.96 -6.84
N ILE A 405 35.96 -13.51 -6.95
CA ILE A 405 36.67 -13.65 -8.23
C ILE A 405 35.94 -14.64 -9.15
N LYS A 406 35.44 -15.77 -8.62
CA LYS A 406 34.61 -16.73 -9.38
C LYS A 406 33.34 -16.06 -9.91
N ASP A 407 32.65 -15.28 -9.09
CA ASP A 407 31.42 -14.60 -9.50
C ASP A 407 31.70 -13.48 -10.54
N ILE A 408 32.78 -12.72 -10.37
CA ILE A 408 33.21 -11.71 -11.37
C ILE A 408 33.54 -12.39 -12.71
N LYS A 409 34.29 -13.50 -12.69
CA LYS A 409 34.56 -14.32 -13.89
C LYS A 409 33.30 -14.91 -14.50
N ALA A 410 32.28 -15.22 -13.69
CA ALA A 410 30.96 -15.68 -14.12
C ALA A 410 30.03 -14.54 -14.59
N GLY A 411 30.52 -13.29 -14.68
CA GLY A 411 29.77 -12.17 -15.25
C GLY A 411 28.95 -11.33 -14.26
N LEU A 412 29.25 -11.38 -12.96
CA LEU A 412 28.56 -10.63 -11.91
C LEU A 412 28.32 -9.15 -12.25
N LEU A 413 29.33 -8.45 -12.79
CA LEU A 413 29.22 -7.03 -13.15
C LEU A 413 28.15 -6.78 -14.23
N LYS A 414 28.08 -7.65 -15.25
CA LYS A 414 27.09 -7.57 -16.32
C LYS A 414 25.68 -7.84 -15.79
N VAL A 415 25.55 -8.82 -14.90
CA VAL A 415 24.29 -9.16 -14.23
C VAL A 415 23.80 -8.00 -13.37
N LEU A 416 24.66 -7.43 -12.52
CA LEU A 416 24.35 -6.29 -11.67
C LEU A 416 23.98 -5.06 -12.49
N TRP A 417 24.67 -4.80 -13.61
CA TRP A 417 24.33 -3.68 -14.49
C TRP A 417 22.96 -3.86 -15.16
N ARG A 418 22.63 -5.08 -15.59
CA ARG A 418 21.30 -5.43 -16.14
C ARG A 418 20.21 -5.25 -15.09
N GLN A 419 20.44 -5.73 -13.86
CA GLN A 419 19.53 -5.53 -12.74
C GLN A 419 19.38 -4.04 -12.39
N PHE A 420 20.47 -3.26 -12.41
CA PHE A 420 20.43 -1.83 -12.15
C PHE A 420 19.58 -1.08 -13.18
N LYS A 421 19.74 -1.43 -14.47
CA LYS A 421 18.92 -0.88 -15.56
C LYS A 421 17.45 -1.26 -15.42
N ALA A 422 17.15 -2.48 -15.02
CA ALA A 422 15.79 -2.94 -14.75
C ALA A 422 15.17 -2.19 -13.57
N LEU A 423 15.91 -2.07 -12.46
CA LEU A 423 15.47 -1.38 -11.26
C LEU A 423 15.21 0.11 -11.52
N ARG A 424 16.07 0.80 -12.31
CA ARG A 424 15.91 2.22 -12.65
C ARG A 424 14.57 2.56 -13.33
N ARG A 425 13.88 1.57 -13.92
CA ARG A 425 12.56 1.72 -14.53
C ARG A 425 11.40 1.65 -13.51
N GLN A 426 11.65 1.16 -12.30
CA GLN A 426 10.63 0.84 -11.29
C GLN A 426 10.35 2.01 -10.33
N LYS A 427 10.00 3.19 -10.87
CA LYS A 427 9.75 4.42 -10.06
C LYS A 427 8.30 4.64 -9.62
N GLU A 428 7.44 3.69 -9.94
CA GLU A 428 5.99 3.75 -9.83
C GLU A 428 5.41 3.21 -8.51
N PHE A 429 6.26 2.93 -7.52
CA PHE A 429 5.86 2.32 -6.26
C PHE A 429 5.75 3.35 -5.15
N ASP A 430 4.78 3.18 -4.25
CA ASP A 430 4.57 4.06 -3.09
C ASP A 430 5.64 3.85 -2.01
N ARG A 431 6.14 2.60 -1.88
CA ARG A 431 7.09 2.16 -0.87
C ARG A 431 8.10 1.16 -1.45
N TYR A 432 9.32 1.24 -0.93
CA TYR A 432 10.44 0.36 -1.29
C TYR A 432 11.01 -0.23 -0.01
N ILE A 433 11.12 -1.55 0.06
CA ILE A 433 11.61 -2.27 1.25
C ILE A 433 12.85 -3.07 0.85
N CYS A 434 13.99 -2.76 1.46
CA CYS A 434 15.24 -3.49 1.25
C CYS A 434 15.45 -4.47 2.41
N ILE A 435 15.52 -5.77 2.13
CA ILE A 435 15.80 -6.83 3.11
C ILE A 435 17.19 -7.38 2.83
N GLY A 436 18.14 -7.12 3.75
CA GLY A 436 19.53 -7.54 3.56
C GLY A 436 20.54 -6.63 4.22
N ASP A 437 21.42 -6.05 3.39
CA ASP A 437 22.55 -5.24 3.84
C ASP A 437 22.59 -3.83 3.21
N PHE A 438 23.65 -3.09 3.55
CA PHE A 438 23.86 -1.73 3.07
C PHE A 438 24.09 -1.65 1.55
N PHE A 439 24.67 -2.67 0.91
CA PHE A 439 24.86 -2.68 -0.54
C PHE A 439 23.51 -2.60 -1.26
N LEU A 440 22.51 -3.36 -0.79
CA LEU A 440 21.16 -3.31 -1.36
C LEU A 440 20.52 -1.92 -1.24
N VAL A 441 20.70 -1.26 -0.09
CA VAL A 441 20.23 0.12 0.13
C VAL A 441 20.91 1.09 -0.85
N ALA A 442 22.24 0.99 -0.99
CA ALA A 442 23.00 1.82 -1.92
C ALA A 442 22.55 1.59 -3.37
N PHE A 443 22.41 0.33 -3.78
CA PHE A 443 21.96 -0.07 -5.11
C PHE A 443 20.59 0.54 -5.44
N THR A 444 19.65 0.43 -4.50
CA THR A 444 18.29 0.98 -4.62
C THR A 444 18.30 2.50 -4.70
N ARG A 445 19.04 3.17 -3.79
CA ARG A 445 19.12 4.64 -3.73
C ARG A 445 19.72 5.23 -4.99
N LEU A 446 20.76 4.59 -5.54
CA LEU A 446 21.45 5.04 -6.75
C LEU A 446 20.60 4.81 -8.01
N ALA A 447 19.86 3.70 -8.09
CA ALA A 447 19.00 3.39 -9.24
C ALA A 447 17.76 4.29 -9.30
N LEU A 448 17.06 4.44 -8.17
CA LEU A 448 15.70 4.99 -8.12
C LEU A 448 15.62 6.43 -7.62
N LYS A 449 16.64 6.87 -6.87
CA LYS A 449 16.67 8.12 -6.11
C LYS A 449 15.62 8.25 -4.98
N VAL A 450 15.05 7.12 -4.53
CA VAL A 450 14.06 7.04 -3.44
C VAL A 450 14.72 6.73 -2.09
N LYS A 451 13.98 6.92 -0.98
CA LYS A 451 14.41 6.50 0.36
C LYS A 451 13.70 5.21 0.77
N PRO A 452 14.36 4.03 0.74
CA PRO A 452 13.71 2.79 1.14
C PRO A 452 13.58 2.66 2.67
N ILE A 453 12.66 1.79 3.09
CA ILE A 453 12.67 1.16 4.41
C ILE A 453 13.70 0.03 4.36
N PHE A 454 14.61 -0.02 5.34
CA PHE A 454 15.69 -1.00 5.37
C PHE A 454 15.52 -1.98 6.52
N LEU A 455 15.39 -3.27 6.20
CA LEU A 455 15.39 -4.38 7.15
C LEU A 455 16.79 -5.01 7.17
N GLY A 456 17.59 -4.61 8.16
CA GLY A 456 18.98 -5.01 8.34
C GLY A 456 19.10 -6.35 9.06
N VAL A 457 19.38 -7.40 8.30
CA VAL A 457 19.44 -8.80 8.81
C VAL A 457 20.86 -9.32 9.00
N ALA A 458 21.86 -8.69 8.37
CA ALA A 458 23.23 -9.18 8.35
C ALA A 458 24.16 -8.53 9.39
N LYS A 459 24.13 -7.20 9.54
CA LYS A 459 25.07 -6.46 10.42
C LYS A 459 24.53 -6.33 11.83
N THR A 460 25.44 -6.44 12.79
CA THR A 460 25.18 -6.28 14.22
C THR A 460 26.43 -5.77 14.94
N VAL A 461 26.24 -5.05 16.06
CA VAL A 461 27.31 -4.59 16.94
C VAL A 461 28.12 -5.74 17.57
N TYR A 462 27.55 -6.96 17.64
CA TYR A 462 28.25 -8.15 18.14
C TYR A 462 29.38 -8.66 17.22
N LEU A 463 29.43 -8.19 15.97
CA LEU A 463 30.48 -8.50 15.00
C LEU A 463 31.22 -7.21 14.61
N SER A 464 30.79 -6.62 13.51
CA SER A 464 31.20 -5.30 13.05
C SER A 464 29.92 -4.50 12.88
N GLY A 465 29.69 -3.55 13.78
CA GLY A 465 28.58 -2.60 13.64
C GLY A 465 28.71 -1.78 12.34
N TYR A 466 27.74 -0.91 12.08
CA TYR A 466 27.81 -0.02 10.93
C TYR A 466 28.97 0.97 11.07
N PHE A 467 29.74 1.16 9.99
CA PHE A 467 30.82 2.15 9.93
C PHE A 467 30.26 3.58 9.94
N SER A 468 31.06 4.56 10.35
CA SER A 468 30.63 5.97 10.45
C SER A 468 30.06 6.52 9.14
N PHE A 469 30.63 6.14 8.00
CA PHE A 469 30.10 6.55 6.69
C PHE A 469 28.76 5.87 6.39
N GLU A 470 28.58 4.58 6.71
CA GLU A 470 27.31 3.87 6.52
C GLU A 470 26.21 4.49 7.37
N ARG A 471 26.49 4.84 8.63
CA ARG A 471 25.52 5.52 9.51
C ARG A 471 25.06 6.85 8.91
N ARG A 472 26.01 7.64 8.39
CA ARG A 472 25.72 8.91 7.70
C ARG A 472 24.83 8.70 6.48
N LEU A 473 25.12 7.67 5.69
CA LEU A 473 24.35 7.35 4.49
C LEU A 473 22.97 6.80 4.83
N LEU A 474 22.84 5.86 5.76
CA LEU A 474 21.56 5.33 6.25
C LEU A 474 20.64 6.45 6.75
N ARG A 475 21.18 7.41 7.53
CA ARG A 475 20.43 8.60 7.99
C ARG A 475 19.84 9.41 6.83
N ARG A 476 20.56 9.52 5.71
CA ARG A 476 20.15 10.33 4.55
C ARG A 476 19.32 9.53 3.54
N TRP A 477 19.59 8.24 3.43
CA TRP A 477 19.11 7.39 2.35
C TRP A 477 17.94 6.53 2.74
N CYS A 478 17.71 6.24 4.02
CA CYS A 478 16.56 5.45 4.45
C CYS A 478 15.43 6.32 5.00
N GLU A 479 14.20 5.85 4.81
CA GLU A 479 13.03 6.36 5.53
C GLU A 479 13.06 5.88 7.00
N LEU A 480 13.37 4.60 7.15
CA LEU A 480 13.32 3.83 8.39
C LEU A 480 14.35 2.70 8.32
N VAL A 481 14.99 2.37 9.44
CA VAL A 481 15.89 1.21 9.55
C VAL A 481 15.37 0.29 10.67
N LEU A 482 15.16 -0.98 10.34
CA LEU A 482 14.78 -2.02 11.28
C LEU A 482 15.97 -2.96 11.46
N THR A 483 16.43 -3.11 12.70
CA THR A 483 17.60 -3.93 13.03
C THR A 483 17.19 -5.28 13.59
N ARG A 484 18.10 -6.25 13.47
CA ARG A 484 17.93 -7.60 14.02
C ARG A 484 18.06 -7.69 15.55
N ASP A 485 18.64 -6.69 16.19
CA ASP A 485 18.89 -6.63 17.64
C ASP A 485 18.77 -5.19 18.18
N PRO A 486 18.41 -5.02 19.47
CA PRO A 486 18.20 -3.72 20.09
C PRO A 486 19.49 -2.90 20.24
N GLU A 487 20.64 -3.53 20.49
CA GLU A 487 21.91 -2.82 20.67
C GLU A 487 22.37 -2.13 19.37
N THR A 488 22.11 -2.76 18.22
CA THR A 488 22.37 -2.15 16.90
C THR A 488 21.41 -1.01 16.61
N ALA A 489 20.12 -1.12 16.98
CA ALA A 489 19.18 0.00 16.87
C ALA A 489 19.65 1.19 17.69
N GLU A 490 20.05 0.96 18.94
CA GLU A 490 20.57 2.01 19.83
C GLU A 490 21.83 2.67 19.27
N SER A 491 22.79 1.87 18.78
CA SER A 491 24.01 2.40 18.16
C SER A 491 23.73 3.29 16.93
N LEU A 492 22.74 2.94 16.12
CA LEU A 492 22.32 3.72 14.97
C LEU A 492 21.55 4.99 15.38
N ARG A 493 20.67 4.90 16.38
CA ARG A 493 19.94 6.06 16.94
C ARG A 493 20.87 7.11 17.52
N LYS A 494 21.92 6.70 18.24
CA LYS A 494 22.99 7.60 18.73
C LYS A 494 23.67 8.40 17.60
N SER A 495 23.62 7.90 16.36
CA SER A 495 24.16 8.58 15.17
C SER A 495 23.10 9.36 14.38
N GLY A 496 21.88 9.51 14.91
CA GLY A 496 20.75 10.22 14.31
C GLY A 496 20.02 9.44 13.20
N VAL A 497 20.23 8.14 13.08
CA VAL A 497 19.47 7.28 12.15
C VAL A 497 18.12 6.95 12.80
N LYS A 498 17.02 7.01 12.03
CA LYS A 498 15.70 6.51 12.44
C LYS A 498 15.70 4.98 12.48
N ALA A 499 16.29 4.41 13.53
CA ALA A 499 16.49 2.97 13.68
C ALA A 499 15.68 2.39 14.85
N TYR A 500 15.03 1.24 14.63
CA TYR A 500 14.19 0.57 15.62
C TYR A 500 14.43 -0.94 15.64
N TYR A 501 14.21 -1.54 16.81
CA TYR A 501 14.14 -2.98 16.97
C TYR A 501 12.68 -3.36 17.19
N TRP A 502 12.12 -4.16 16.28
CA TRP A 502 10.73 -4.58 16.29
C TRP A 502 10.60 -6.10 16.41
N GLY A 503 11.64 -6.78 16.88
CA GLY A 503 11.82 -8.22 16.75
C GLY A 503 12.91 -8.54 15.73
N ASN A 504 13.30 -9.81 15.66
CA ASN A 504 14.34 -10.29 14.77
C ASN A 504 13.72 -10.92 13.51
N PRO A 505 13.96 -10.34 12.32
CA PRO A 505 13.38 -10.85 11.06
C PRO A 505 13.76 -12.28 10.72
N ILE A 506 14.92 -12.76 11.19
CA ILE A 506 15.35 -14.16 11.00
C ILE A 506 14.43 -15.12 11.75
N MET A 507 13.94 -14.70 12.92
CA MET A 507 12.99 -15.47 13.71
C MET A 507 11.59 -15.45 13.10
N ASP A 508 11.23 -14.38 12.36
CA ASP A 508 9.95 -14.28 11.65
C ASP A 508 9.87 -15.23 10.46
N ALA A 509 10.98 -15.48 9.76
CA ALA A 509 11.01 -16.45 8.66
C ALA A 509 10.82 -17.92 9.11
N LEU A 510 10.85 -18.21 10.41
CA LEU A 510 10.63 -19.56 10.93
C LEU A 510 9.13 -19.84 11.05
N ASP A 511 8.62 -20.74 10.23
CA ASP A 511 7.23 -21.18 10.25
C ASP A 511 7.04 -22.32 11.25
N ILE A 512 6.17 -22.13 12.25
CA ILE A 512 5.80 -23.16 13.24
C ILE A 512 4.30 -23.36 13.08
N ARG A 513 3.91 -24.52 12.57
CA ARG A 513 2.51 -24.79 12.20
C ARG A 513 1.74 -25.56 13.28
N GLY A 514 2.42 -25.99 14.34
CA GLY A 514 1.83 -26.82 15.39
C GLY A 514 1.73 -28.29 14.97
N ILE A 515 2.58 -28.75 14.05
CA ILE A 515 2.60 -30.14 13.60
C ILE A 515 3.17 -31.00 14.72
N SER A 516 2.37 -31.96 15.21
CA SER A 516 2.82 -32.90 16.23
C SER A 516 3.77 -33.94 15.65
N LEU A 517 5.01 -33.97 16.14
CA LEU A 517 5.99 -35.00 15.82
C LEU A 517 5.94 -36.07 16.92
N PRO A 518 5.53 -37.33 16.62
CA PRO A 518 5.27 -38.36 17.63
C PRO A 518 6.57 -38.99 18.19
N LEU A 519 7.41 -38.17 18.81
CA LEU A 519 8.68 -38.57 19.43
C LEU A 519 8.74 -38.07 20.87
N SER A 520 9.18 -38.94 21.79
CA SER A 520 9.40 -38.56 23.17
C SER A 520 10.72 -37.80 23.34
N SER A 521 10.78 -36.88 24.30
CA SER A 521 12.05 -36.25 24.67
C SER A 521 12.98 -37.23 25.41
N PRO A 522 14.31 -37.07 25.31
CA PRO A 522 15.04 -36.02 24.59
C PRO A 522 15.13 -36.25 23.07
N ILE A 523 15.07 -35.15 22.31
CA ILE A 523 15.20 -35.16 20.84
C ILE A 523 16.44 -34.35 20.42
N VAL A 524 17.28 -34.93 19.57
CA VAL A 524 18.40 -34.23 18.91
C VAL A 524 18.02 -33.91 17.47
N ALA A 525 17.95 -32.62 17.15
CA ALA A 525 17.77 -32.18 15.76
C ALA A 525 19.12 -32.06 15.04
N ILE A 526 19.20 -32.57 13.82
CA ILE A 526 20.41 -32.65 13.01
C ILE A 526 20.21 -31.74 11.79
N LEU A 527 21.06 -30.72 11.68
CA LEU A 527 21.02 -29.75 10.58
C LEU A 527 22.31 -29.88 9.75
N PRO A 528 22.32 -30.71 8.69
CA PRO A 528 23.54 -31.00 7.92
C PRO A 528 24.11 -29.79 7.16
N GLY A 529 23.30 -28.76 6.95
CA GLY A 529 23.66 -27.58 6.15
C GLY A 529 22.73 -27.44 4.95
N SER A 530 22.99 -26.44 4.11
CA SER A 530 22.14 -26.10 2.96
C SER A 530 22.90 -26.01 1.64
N ARG A 531 24.16 -26.46 1.61
CA ARG A 531 25.08 -26.34 0.47
C ARG A 531 25.64 -27.72 0.11
N GLU A 532 26.28 -27.84 -1.06
CA GLU A 532 26.96 -29.08 -1.50
C GLU A 532 27.80 -29.73 -0.40
N ARG A 533 28.56 -28.94 0.36
CA ARG A 533 29.38 -29.41 1.49
C ARG A 533 28.60 -30.16 2.57
N ALA A 534 27.29 -29.92 2.70
CA ALA A 534 26.44 -30.67 3.63
C ALA A 534 26.42 -32.17 3.33
N TYR A 535 26.63 -32.56 2.06
CA TYR A 535 26.79 -33.96 1.67
C TYR A 535 28.11 -34.56 2.19
N ASP A 536 29.19 -33.77 2.18
CA ASP A 536 30.51 -34.19 2.68
C ASP A 536 30.52 -34.32 4.21
N ASP A 537 29.77 -33.47 4.90
CA ASP A 537 29.66 -33.47 6.36
C ASP A 537 28.63 -34.51 6.89
N LEU A 538 27.73 -35.02 6.04
CA LEU A 538 26.67 -35.96 6.46
C LEU A 538 27.21 -37.25 7.10
N PRO A 539 28.28 -37.90 6.60
CA PRO A 539 28.88 -39.06 7.25
C PRO A 539 29.32 -38.80 8.71
N LEU A 540 29.88 -37.63 9.00
CA LEU A 540 30.28 -37.24 10.36
C LEU A 540 29.07 -37.21 11.30
N LEU A 541 27.97 -36.62 10.82
CA LEU A 541 26.73 -36.48 11.60
C LEU A 541 26.07 -37.83 11.87
N LEU A 542 26.00 -38.69 10.85
CA LEU A 542 25.48 -40.05 10.99
C LEU A 542 26.30 -40.86 11.99
N GLU A 543 27.62 -40.80 11.92
CA GLU A 543 28.49 -41.50 12.86
C GLU A 543 28.35 -40.98 14.30
N THR A 544 28.21 -39.66 14.47
CA THR A 544 27.93 -39.03 15.77
C THR A 544 26.64 -39.58 16.39
N VAL A 545 25.59 -39.72 15.59
CA VAL A 545 24.30 -40.27 16.04
C VAL A 545 24.44 -41.73 16.46
N ARG A 546 25.14 -42.55 15.66
CA ARG A 546 25.39 -43.96 15.99
C ARG A 546 26.08 -44.12 17.35
N LEU A 547 27.13 -43.33 17.59
CA LEU A 547 27.85 -43.33 18.87
C LEU A 547 26.99 -42.84 20.03
N LEU A 548 26.10 -41.87 19.80
CA LEU A 548 25.21 -41.36 20.85
C LEU A 548 24.10 -42.37 21.16
N SER A 549 23.57 -43.11 20.17
CA SER A 549 22.57 -44.16 20.41
C SER A 549 23.11 -45.36 21.18
N GLU A 550 24.42 -45.63 21.11
CA GLU A 550 25.09 -46.67 21.90
C GLU A 550 25.33 -46.25 23.36
N SER A 551 25.16 -44.96 23.67
CA SER A 551 25.24 -44.46 25.04
C SER A 551 23.93 -44.78 25.76
N ASN A 552 24.00 -45.27 27.01
CA ASN A 552 22.94 -45.91 27.80
C ASN A 552 21.67 -45.06 28.13
N GLY A 553 21.07 -44.38 27.15
CA GLY A 553 19.90 -43.51 27.29
C GLY A 553 19.07 -43.45 26.00
N ARG A 554 17.74 -43.50 26.14
CA ARG A 554 16.81 -43.34 25.01
C ARG A 554 16.86 -41.90 24.48
N VAL A 555 17.44 -41.70 23.30
CA VAL A 555 17.48 -40.41 22.60
C VAL A 555 16.86 -40.58 21.21
N ASN A 556 15.98 -39.66 20.83
CA ASN A 556 15.37 -39.63 19.50
C ASN A 556 16.11 -38.64 18.59
N PHE A 557 16.17 -38.93 17.30
CA PHE A 557 16.91 -38.11 16.32
C PHE A 557 16.02 -37.66 15.17
N ILE A 558 16.11 -36.39 14.82
CA ILE A 558 15.42 -35.83 13.66
C ILE A 558 16.44 -35.17 12.74
N LEU A 559 16.54 -35.61 11.49
CA LEU A 559 17.35 -34.99 10.46
C LEU A 559 16.49 -34.11 9.57
N ILE A 560 16.91 -32.85 9.42
CA ILE A 560 16.15 -31.82 8.71
C ILE A 560 17.01 -31.35 7.53
N PRO A 561 16.87 -31.95 6.34
CA PRO A 561 17.60 -31.49 5.18
C PRO A 561 17.04 -30.14 4.73
N ALA A 562 17.92 -29.21 4.34
CA ALA A 562 17.47 -27.95 3.74
C ALA A 562 16.78 -28.23 2.40
N SER A 563 15.84 -27.37 2.00
CA SER A 563 15.11 -27.50 0.72
C SER A 563 16.01 -27.45 -0.52
N SER A 564 17.24 -26.93 -0.40
CA SER A 564 18.24 -26.95 -1.45
C SER A 564 18.95 -28.30 -1.62
N LEU A 565 18.82 -29.22 -0.66
CA LEU A 565 19.42 -30.55 -0.73
C LEU A 565 18.41 -31.55 -1.32
N LYS A 566 18.87 -32.32 -2.31
CA LYS A 566 18.15 -33.47 -2.85
C LYS A 566 18.13 -34.61 -1.84
N LEU A 567 16.93 -35.08 -1.50
CA LEU A 567 16.71 -36.15 -0.51
C LEU A 567 17.31 -37.49 -0.99
N GLU A 568 17.30 -37.73 -2.29
CA GLU A 568 17.87 -38.91 -2.93
C GLU A 568 19.37 -39.03 -2.64
N ARG A 569 20.11 -37.93 -2.74
CA ARG A 569 21.55 -37.90 -2.46
C ARG A 569 21.84 -38.07 -0.96
N VAL A 570 20.97 -37.55 -0.09
CA VAL A 570 21.05 -37.82 1.36
C VAL A 570 20.88 -39.32 1.64
N LYS A 571 19.91 -39.96 0.97
CA LYS A 571 19.66 -41.40 1.05
C LYS A 571 20.85 -42.21 0.54
N GLU A 572 21.39 -41.91 -0.63
CA GLU A 572 22.56 -42.59 -1.22
C GLU A 572 23.77 -42.58 -0.28
N ILE A 573 24.09 -41.42 0.31
CA ILE A 573 25.20 -41.29 1.24
C ILE A 573 24.94 -42.12 2.51
N ALA A 574 23.73 -42.08 3.05
CA ALA A 574 23.39 -42.87 4.23
C ALA A 574 23.50 -44.39 3.96
N LEU A 575 22.98 -44.86 2.82
CA LEU A 575 23.09 -46.25 2.37
C LEU A 575 24.56 -46.68 2.22
N SER A 576 25.41 -45.83 1.63
CA SER A 576 26.85 -46.10 1.47
C SER A 576 27.60 -46.26 2.80
N LYS A 577 27.04 -45.73 3.90
CA LYS A 577 27.56 -45.85 5.26
C LYS A 577 26.87 -46.95 6.07
N GLY A 578 26.10 -47.82 5.40
CA GLY A 578 25.44 -48.98 6.02
C GLY A 578 24.17 -48.65 6.81
N TRP A 579 23.53 -47.51 6.54
CA TRP A 579 22.18 -47.23 7.06
C TRP A 579 21.13 -47.84 6.13
N GLN A 580 20.02 -48.29 6.69
CA GLN A 580 18.83 -48.68 5.95
C GLN A 580 17.84 -47.52 5.91
N PHE A 581 17.15 -47.32 4.79
CA PHE A 581 16.13 -46.27 4.64
C PHE A 581 14.75 -46.88 4.42
N THR A 582 13.76 -46.41 5.17
CA THR A 582 12.34 -46.74 4.97
C THR A 582 11.56 -45.46 4.75
N GLU A 583 10.68 -45.44 3.75
CA GLU A 583 9.78 -44.30 3.53
C GLU A 583 8.70 -44.26 4.61
N GLU A 584 8.25 -43.06 4.94
CA GLU A 584 7.21 -42.80 5.93
C GLU A 584 6.21 -41.79 5.37
N ASN A 585 5.00 -41.80 5.92
CA ASN A 585 4.01 -40.77 5.64
C ASN A 585 4.27 -39.52 6.50
N PRO A 586 3.83 -38.33 6.04
CA PRO A 586 3.92 -37.10 6.82
C PRO A 586 3.43 -37.28 8.27
N PRO A 587 4.10 -36.67 9.27
CA PRO A 587 5.02 -35.53 9.14
C PRO A 587 6.49 -35.90 8.86
N PHE A 588 6.81 -37.18 8.74
CA PHE A 588 8.14 -37.65 8.33
C PHE A 588 8.14 -38.01 6.85
N CYS A 589 9.29 -37.85 6.19
CA CYS A 589 9.49 -38.31 4.80
C CYS A 589 10.30 -39.60 4.72
N GLY A 590 10.79 -40.09 5.86
CA GLY A 590 11.48 -41.38 5.94
C GLY A 590 12.24 -41.56 7.25
N VAL A 591 12.79 -42.76 7.42
CA VAL A 591 13.54 -43.17 8.60
C VAL A 591 14.83 -43.87 8.18
N LEU A 592 15.95 -43.47 8.78
CA LEU A 592 17.22 -44.17 8.70
C LEU A 592 17.43 -45.05 9.93
N ARG A 593 17.87 -46.30 9.71
CA ARG A 593 18.17 -47.29 10.76
C ARG A 593 19.58 -47.87 10.61
N LYS A 594 20.32 -48.02 11.72
CA LYS A 594 21.60 -48.74 11.76
C LYS A 594 21.86 -49.27 13.18
N GLY A 595 21.76 -50.58 13.38
CA GLY A 595 21.73 -51.16 14.72
C GLY A 595 20.53 -50.60 15.51
N ASP A 596 20.77 -50.14 16.74
CA ASP A 596 19.75 -49.49 17.57
C ASP A 596 19.51 -48.01 17.23
N ALA A 597 20.30 -47.42 16.33
CA ALA A 597 20.18 -46.03 15.93
C ALA A 597 18.99 -45.82 14.97
N LYS A 598 18.10 -44.88 15.30
CA LYS A 598 16.94 -44.50 14.47
C LYS A 598 16.89 -42.98 14.28
N ILE A 599 16.86 -42.52 13.02
CA ILE A 599 16.77 -41.10 12.66
C ILE A 599 15.53 -40.89 11.80
N PHE A 600 14.65 -39.97 12.21
CA PHE A 600 13.48 -39.56 11.43
C PHE A 600 13.80 -38.36 10.55
N LEU A 601 13.38 -38.36 9.30
CA LEU A 601 13.60 -37.26 8.37
C LEU A 601 12.33 -36.44 8.21
N THR A 602 12.44 -35.11 8.26
CA THR A 602 11.32 -34.20 8.02
C THR A 602 11.79 -32.91 7.36
N THR A 603 10.92 -32.30 6.56
CA THR A 603 11.12 -30.96 5.99
C THR A 603 10.57 -29.85 6.89
N GLU A 604 9.92 -30.20 8.00
CA GLU A 604 9.24 -29.28 8.91
C GLU A 604 10.20 -28.62 9.91
N LEU A 605 11.05 -27.71 9.43
CA LEU A 605 12.11 -27.10 10.25
C LEU A 605 11.60 -26.48 11.56
N GLY A 606 10.54 -25.67 11.54
CA GLY A 606 10.09 -24.96 12.73
C GLY A 606 9.47 -25.88 13.79
N ASP A 607 8.61 -26.81 13.37
CA ASP A 607 7.99 -27.77 14.29
C ASP A 607 9.02 -28.78 14.84
N ALA A 608 9.97 -29.21 14.00
CA ALA A 608 11.08 -30.08 14.41
C ALA A 608 12.03 -29.40 15.40
N LEU A 609 12.42 -28.15 15.15
CA LEU A 609 13.23 -27.39 16.09
C LEU A 609 12.46 -27.13 17.39
N SER A 610 11.17 -26.81 17.33
CA SER A 610 10.34 -26.57 18.52
C SER A 610 10.27 -27.80 19.43
N SER A 611 10.15 -28.99 18.83
CA SER A 611 10.12 -30.27 19.54
C SER A 611 11.49 -30.75 20.02
N SER A 612 12.58 -30.29 19.38
CA SER A 612 13.95 -30.70 19.73
C SER A 612 14.38 -30.24 21.12
N THR A 613 15.27 -30.99 21.77
CA THR A 613 15.93 -30.60 23.02
C THR A 613 17.23 -29.86 22.72
N VAL A 614 18.09 -30.45 21.89
CA VAL A 614 19.42 -29.92 21.52
C VAL A 614 19.62 -30.07 20.01
N VAL A 615 20.47 -29.24 19.43
CA VAL A 615 20.75 -29.23 17.99
C VAL A 615 22.20 -29.60 17.70
N LEU A 616 22.40 -30.61 16.85
CA LEU A 616 23.66 -30.89 16.17
C LEU A 616 23.62 -30.16 14.82
N GLY A 617 24.26 -28.99 14.76
CA GLY A 617 23.94 -28.01 13.72
C GLY A 617 25.11 -27.49 12.90
N LEU A 618 25.15 -27.77 11.61
CA LEU A 618 26.09 -27.18 10.66
C LEU A 618 25.45 -26.06 9.82
N ALA A 619 24.12 -25.92 9.84
CA ALA A 619 23.39 -24.89 9.10
C ALA A 619 23.40 -23.49 9.77
N GLY A 620 23.89 -22.47 9.06
CA GLY A 620 24.04 -21.11 9.61
C GLY A 620 22.73 -20.44 10.09
N THR A 621 21.75 -20.24 9.20
CA THR A 621 20.49 -19.57 9.55
C THR A 621 19.62 -20.42 10.48
N ALA A 622 19.57 -21.73 10.26
CA ALA A 622 18.79 -22.63 11.10
C ALA A 622 19.36 -22.75 12.53
N ASN A 623 20.70 -22.72 12.72
CA ASN A 623 21.30 -22.60 14.06
C ASN A 623 20.86 -21.31 14.76
N GLN A 624 20.78 -20.19 14.05
CA GLN A 624 20.27 -18.94 14.63
C GLN A 624 18.80 -19.07 15.07
N GLN A 625 17.97 -19.71 14.25
CA GLN A 625 16.56 -19.95 14.58
C GLN A 625 16.41 -20.90 15.78
N ALA A 626 17.22 -21.97 15.84
CA ALA A 626 17.28 -22.88 16.97
C ALA A 626 17.68 -22.17 18.27
N ALA A 627 18.72 -21.34 18.23
CA ALA A 627 19.16 -20.54 19.38
C ALA A 627 18.04 -19.62 19.88
N GLY A 628 17.30 -18.97 18.97
CA GLY A 628 16.18 -18.11 19.34
C GLY A 628 14.98 -18.86 19.94
N LEU A 629 14.80 -20.14 19.60
CA LEU A 629 13.86 -21.03 20.30
C LEU A 629 14.41 -21.54 21.65
N GLY A 630 15.64 -21.15 22.01
CA GLY A 630 16.34 -21.58 23.22
C GLY A 630 16.85 -23.01 23.14
N LYS A 631 17.15 -23.51 21.95
CA LYS A 631 17.74 -24.85 21.75
C LYS A 631 19.27 -24.71 21.76
N PRO A 632 19.99 -25.34 22.69
CA PRO A 632 21.45 -25.36 22.69
C PRO A 632 21.98 -26.00 21.40
N ILE A 633 23.12 -25.51 20.90
CA ILE A 633 23.69 -25.96 19.63
C ILE A 633 25.10 -26.50 19.85
N VAL A 634 25.39 -27.64 19.23
CA VAL A 634 26.73 -28.21 19.10
C VAL A 634 27.11 -28.19 17.63
N SER A 635 28.29 -27.66 17.33
CA SER A 635 28.82 -27.53 15.97
C SER A 635 30.31 -27.84 15.94
N ILE A 636 30.85 -28.03 14.73
CA ILE A 636 32.29 -28.18 14.50
C ILE A 636 33.01 -26.83 14.54
N ASP A 637 34.25 -26.83 15.00
CA ASP A 637 35.13 -25.67 14.98
C ASP A 637 35.69 -25.43 13.57
N GLU A 638 35.03 -24.54 12.84
CA GLU A 638 35.49 -24.07 11.54
C GLU A 638 35.40 -22.54 11.44
N LYS A 639 36.13 -21.96 10.48
CA LYS A 639 36.22 -20.50 10.30
C LYS A 639 34.86 -19.80 10.25
N GLY A 640 33.89 -20.37 9.52
CA GLY A 640 32.53 -19.82 9.43
C GLY A 640 31.77 -19.89 10.76
N LYS A 641 31.94 -20.98 11.51
CA LYS A 641 31.30 -21.21 12.80
C LYS A 641 31.89 -20.36 13.92
N ARG A 642 33.18 -20.04 13.88
CA ARG A 642 33.80 -19.07 14.80
C ARG A 642 33.14 -17.68 14.72
N VAL A 643 32.68 -17.27 13.53
CA VAL A 643 31.93 -16.01 13.38
C VAL A 643 30.52 -16.14 13.92
N GLN A 644 29.85 -17.27 13.62
CA GLN A 644 28.52 -17.57 14.18
C GLN A 644 28.52 -17.61 15.71
N LYS A 645 29.54 -18.21 16.33
CA LYS A 645 29.67 -18.26 17.79
C LYS A 645 29.73 -16.88 18.43
N LYS A 646 30.27 -15.86 17.76
CA LYS A 646 30.22 -14.47 18.26
C LYS A 646 28.79 -13.91 18.28
N LEU A 647 27.94 -14.33 17.34
CA LEU A 647 26.53 -13.97 17.29
C LEU A 647 25.70 -14.70 18.36
N LEU A 648 25.94 -16.00 18.52
CA LEU A 648 25.15 -16.87 19.40
C LEU A 648 25.70 -16.93 20.83
N GLY A 649 26.91 -16.46 21.07
CA GLY A 649 27.56 -16.48 22.38
C GLY A 649 27.75 -17.90 22.90
N ASN A 650 27.24 -18.12 24.12
CA ASN A 650 27.30 -19.43 24.78
C ASN A 650 26.16 -20.36 24.36
N ALA A 651 25.23 -19.94 23.49
CA ALA A 651 24.19 -20.82 22.98
C ALA A 651 24.72 -21.89 22.00
N GLU A 652 25.91 -21.67 21.44
CA GLU A 652 26.60 -22.61 20.53
C GLU A 652 27.96 -23.02 21.12
N VAL A 653 28.25 -24.31 21.12
CA VAL A 653 29.56 -24.87 21.49
C VAL A 653 30.23 -25.43 20.24
N LEU A 654 31.50 -25.06 20.02
CA LEU A 654 32.31 -25.58 18.94
C LEU A 654 33.23 -26.67 19.47
N VAL A 655 33.27 -27.80 18.77
CA VAL A 655 34.16 -28.93 19.08
C VAL A 655 35.01 -29.30 17.86
N PRO A 656 36.12 -30.03 18.01
CA PRO A 656 36.89 -30.54 16.87
C PRO A 656 36.03 -31.32 15.87
N TYR A 657 36.48 -31.42 14.62
CA TYR A 657 35.86 -32.26 13.59
C TYR A 657 36.04 -33.74 13.94
N ASP A 658 35.23 -34.25 14.86
CA ASP A 658 35.34 -35.59 15.42
C ASP A 658 33.96 -36.07 15.93
N PRO A 659 33.45 -37.23 15.48
CA PRO A 659 32.17 -37.76 15.94
C PRO A 659 32.09 -37.93 17.46
N LYS A 660 33.21 -38.33 18.11
CA LYS A 660 33.25 -38.57 19.55
C LYS A 660 33.12 -37.26 20.33
N ALA A 661 33.86 -36.22 19.93
CA ALA A 661 33.74 -34.89 20.53
C ALA A 661 32.33 -34.30 20.41
N LEU A 662 31.67 -34.45 19.26
CA LEU A 662 30.27 -34.02 19.05
C LEU A 662 29.32 -34.78 19.96
N LYS A 663 29.44 -36.11 20.02
CA LYS A 663 28.64 -36.99 20.86
C LYS A 663 28.81 -36.64 22.35
N ASP A 664 30.03 -36.45 22.83
CA ASP A 664 30.30 -36.20 24.25
C ASP A 664 29.73 -34.85 24.69
N MET A 665 29.82 -33.83 23.84
CA MET A 665 29.20 -32.52 24.11
C MET A 665 27.67 -32.58 24.10
N LEU A 666 27.07 -33.27 23.12
CA LEU A 666 25.61 -33.49 23.08
C LEU A 666 25.13 -34.21 24.35
N TYR A 667 25.83 -35.27 24.75
CA TYR A 667 25.51 -36.03 25.94
C TYR A 667 25.61 -35.19 27.22
N ASN A 668 26.65 -34.35 27.32
CA ASN A 668 26.83 -33.44 28.45
C ASN A 668 25.67 -32.45 28.57
N ILE A 669 25.26 -31.81 27.46
CA ILE A 669 24.13 -30.86 27.45
C ILE A 669 22.81 -31.55 27.82
N LEU A 670 22.60 -32.80 27.37
CA LEU A 670 21.40 -33.56 27.69
C LEU A 670 21.31 -33.96 29.17
N LYS A 671 22.46 -34.14 29.85
CA LYS A 671 22.52 -34.49 31.28
C LYS A 671 22.55 -33.28 32.20
N ASP A 672 23.30 -32.24 31.84
CA ASP A 672 23.50 -31.05 32.66
C ASP A 672 22.38 -30.02 32.40
N LYS A 673 21.39 -30.02 33.30
CA LYS A 673 20.24 -29.09 33.25
C LYS A 673 20.66 -27.63 33.41
N ASP A 674 21.74 -27.34 34.13
CA ASP A 674 22.19 -25.96 34.35
C ASP A 674 22.92 -25.42 33.14
N LEU A 675 23.77 -26.26 32.51
CA LEU A 675 24.36 -25.95 31.21
C LEU A 675 23.26 -25.71 30.17
N TYR A 676 22.26 -26.59 30.09
CA TYR A 676 21.12 -26.43 29.18
C TYR A 676 20.42 -25.07 29.38
N LYS A 677 20.06 -24.71 30.61
CA LYS A 677 19.37 -23.45 30.93
C LYS A 677 20.22 -22.23 30.56
N LYS A 678 21.53 -22.26 30.84
CA LYS A 678 22.46 -21.18 30.47
C LYS A 678 22.55 -20.99 28.96
N MET A 679 22.70 -22.08 28.21
CA MET A 679 22.75 -22.02 26.74
C MET A 679 21.41 -21.56 26.15
N SER A 680 20.29 -22.08 26.67
CA SER A 680 18.93 -21.74 26.21
C SER A 680 18.59 -20.26 26.42
N SER A 681 18.88 -19.72 27.60
CA SER A 681 18.62 -18.32 27.93
C SER A 681 19.49 -17.36 27.10
N GLU A 682 20.78 -17.68 26.90
CA GLU A 682 21.67 -16.89 26.06
C GLU A 682 21.19 -16.88 24.60
N GLY A 683 20.73 -18.01 24.07
CA GLY A 683 20.21 -18.09 22.69
C GLY A 683 18.98 -17.20 22.48
N LYS A 684 18.01 -17.27 23.40
CA LYS A 684 16.80 -16.43 23.38
C LYS A 684 17.17 -14.94 23.48
N ARG A 685 18.11 -14.59 24.35
CA ARG A 685 18.56 -13.21 24.55
C ARG A 685 19.26 -12.66 23.29
N ARG A 686 20.18 -13.42 22.69
CA ARG A 686 20.95 -13.00 21.50
C ARG A 686 20.10 -12.85 20.25
N MET A 687 19.12 -13.74 20.08
CA MET A 687 18.27 -13.73 18.90
C MET A 687 17.04 -12.85 19.07
N GLY A 688 16.60 -12.61 20.30
CA GLY A 688 15.43 -11.79 20.60
C GLY A 688 14.11 -12.42 20.14
N SER A 689 13.04 -11.62 20.17
CA SER A 689 11.69 -12.11 19.87
C SER A 689 11.35 -12.02 18.38
N ARG A 690 10.25 -12.66 17.99
CA ARG A 690 9.57 -12.45 16.70
C ARG A 690 8.79 -11.13 16.68
N GLY A 691 8.22 -10.79 15.51
CA GLY A 691 7.23 -9.74 15.29
C GLY A 691 7.73 -8.53 14.49
N ALA A 692 8.89 -8.62 13.83
CA ALA A 692 9.43 -7.50 13.05
C ALA A 692 8.59 -7.25 11.80
N LEU A 693 8.18 -8.33 11.12
CA LEU A 693 7.34 -8.23 9.92
C LEU A 693 5.94 -7.72 10.25
N ASP A 694 5.32 -8.19 11.35
CA ASP A 694 3.98 -7.74 11.76
C ASP A 694 3.95 -6.23 12.05
N ARG A 695 4.92 -5.74 12.82
CA ARG A 695 5.06 -4.31 13.12
C ARG A 695 5.38 -3.48 11.88
N LEU A 696 6.14 -4.03 10.93
CA LEU A 696 6.39 -3.38 9.64
C LEU A 696 5.09 -3.24 8.81
N VAL A 697 4.26 -4.27 8.80
CA VAL A 697 2.94 -4.21 8.14
C VAL A 697 2.05 -3.15 8.80
N GLN A 698 1.98 -3.11 10.13
CA GLN A 698 1.25 -2.08 10.88
C GLN A 698 1.75 -0.66 10.53
N TYR A 699 3.07 -0.46 10.50
CA TYR A 699 3.68 0.80 10.10
C TYR A 699 3.25 1.23 8.69
N LEU A 700 3.23 0.29 7.72
CA LEU A 700 2.82 0.57 6.35
C LEU A 700 1.34 0.92 6.22
N LYS A 701 0.50 0.42 7.13
CA LYS A 701 -0.92 0.79 7.24
C LYS A 701 -1.15 2.15 7.92
N GLY A 702 -0.10 2.78 8.44
CA GLY A 702 -0.19 4.02 9.21
C GLY A 702 -0.73 3.81 10.63
N GLU A 703 -0.69 2.58 11.14
CA GLU A 703 -1.07 2.25 12.51
C GLU A 703 0.05 2.65 13.48
N ARG A 704 -0.32 2.93 14.74
CA ARG A 704 0.67 3.28 15.77
C ARG A 704 1.39 2.01 16.21
N VAL A 705 2.66 1.89 15.85
CA VAL A 705 3.52 0.80 16.32
C VAL A 705 3.95 1.09 17.75
N MET A 706 3.64 0.20 18.70
CA MET A 706 4.18 0.29 20.06
C MET A 706 5.61 -0.23 20.06
N GLU A 707 6.54 0.58 20.57
CA GLU A 707 7.90 0.14 20.86
C GLU A 707 7.87 -0.82 22.06
N SER A 708 8.56 -1.96 21.92
CA SER A 708 8.71 -2.99 22.95
C SER A 708 9.77 -2.65 23.97
#